data_AF-A0A9Q4KQX9-F1
#
_entry.id   AF-A0A9Q4KQX9-F1
#
_cell.length_a   1.000
_cell.length_b   1.000
_cell.length_c   1.000
_cell.angle_alpha   90.00
_cell.angle_beta   90.00
_cell.angle_gamma   90.00
#
_symmetry.space_group_name_H-M   'P 1'
#
loop_
_entity.id
_entity.type
_entity.pdbx_description
1 polymer ?
#
loop_
_entity_poly.entity_id
_entity_poly.type
_entity_poly.pdbx_seq_one_letter_code
_entity_poly.pdbx_strand_id
1 'polypeptide(L)'
;MKQNLKLYHDEDPLFQGKPRTLEDYVRGADTFFDILIDQHPMFKYEKAGRLKGKYTMSDRQEEFVEINKGPKFAEKSGLAHAAVTYRLGMESILDYPNKFVGPKKCGECHPAQYDQWQRSRHAKVVRFPDEMSEVGGAEGLKKPMYNSPSTILPLGIYPDDVYAVIGTPRTKYGFIDRWLVRGTYHVQDGNLSDLTGTMVAGGNQFSRLWSEHITPDMAKKIAEFSPGFPTKMEDFAHSRSTVWGTNSYGSKYAETMMFQPASSYCEVCHSFKFDFKSKEDFYDAIGDAKKLREHTISQGISCEECHGAGAHLYGARGAGMPSNCERCHQRFAYQDDEKNPNPRKPFNVYFKSSCPACGTEGSQMYSSLHYDKGMRCTTCHDPHEVTANDWTTEYTRVGLKKTCQDCHETQTEFFKAMGGIHSKDNCTGCHMPNMMSCENFAAIQNPDKAGFDNVRASHIWKIDIHPTRKSINPPEGKPRDPLKVKGWRMERDQNGRFFVDLMWSCGRTSFSDPDLIEKDASGCHSPVQSTLPNDLKFTNQEMIYEKVMAWQTPVKEGYEKIKQGLRELDKALANSQGLDVEKRSKAIFLTNEANKIKKKLEDDGAWGVHGPQYSKKIVNEALVYIEQAQNILKSTKTTKK
;
A
#
# COMPACT_ATOMS: atom_id res chain seq x y z
N MET A 1 -14.78 10.10 -36.62
CA MET A 1 -15.86 10.49 -35.70
C MET A 1 -15.69 11.95 -35.31
N LYS A 2 -16.03 12.88 -36.21
CA LYS A 2 -16.12 14.31 -35.90
C LYS A 2 -17.60 14.66 -35.91
N GLN A 3 -18.22 14.77 -34.74
CA GLN A 3 -19.45 15.56 -34.60
C GLN A 3 -19.71 15.87 -33.12
N ASN A 4 -19.78 17.18 -32.85
CA ASN A 4 -20.32 17.84 -31.65
C ASN A 4 -19.44 17.93 -30.39
N LEU A 5 -18.18 18.36 -30.54
CA LEU A 5 -17.55 19.21 -29.52
C LEU A 5 -17.60 20.65 -30.05
N LYS A 6 -18.55 21.44 -29.55
CA LYS A 6 -18.36 22.89 -29.53
C LYS A 6 -17.07 23.10 -28.75
N LEU A 7 -16.03 23.52 -29.45
CA LEU A 7 -14.81 24.04 -28.86
C LEU A 7 -15.25 25.16 -27.90
N TYR A 8 -15.23 24.87 -26.61
CA TYR A 8 -14.99 25.94 -25.65
C TYR A 8 -13.58 26.41 -25.99
N HIS A 9 -13.50 27.52 -26.71
CA HIS A 9 -12.25 28.25 -26.81
C HIS A 9 -11.73 28.41 -25.39
N ASP A 10 -10.46 28.02 -25.18
CA ASP A 10 -9.70 28.27 -23.96
C ASP A 10 -9.74 29.77 -23.63
N GLU A 11 -10.81 30.23 -22.96
CA GLU A 11 -10.66 31.31 -22.01
C GLU A 11 -9.83 30.70 -20.89
N ASP A 12 -8.52 30.94 -20.95
CA ASP A 12 -7.58 30.63 -19.89
C ASP A 12 -8.20 31.01 -18.53
N PRO A 13 -8.55 30.04 -17.66
CA PRO A 13 -9.14 30.33 -16.38
C PRO A 13 -8.10 30.86 -15.39
N LEU A 14 -6.97 31.43 -15.85
CA LEU A 14 -6.32 32.55 -15.19
C LEU A 14 -7.25 33.79 -15.13
N PHE A 15 -8.53 33.61 -14.77
CA PHE A 15 -9.30 34.66 -14.14
C PHE A 15 -8.57 35.03 -12.85
N GLN A 16 -7.81 36.12 -12.92
CA GLN A 16 -7.12 36.69 -11.78
C GLN A 16 -8.11 36.81 -10.61
N GLY A 17 -7.98 35.93 -9.61
CA GLY A 17 -8.73 36.00 -8.35
C GLY A 17 -9.70 34.86 -8.03
N LYS A 18 -9.88 33.81 -8.85
CA LYS A 18 -10.71 32.64 -8.47
C LYS A 18 -9.90 31.34 -8.32
N PRO A 19 -10.14 30.53 -7.27
CA PRO A 19 -9.54 29.21 -7.15
C PRO A 19 -10.05 28.26 -8.25
N ARG A 20 -9.17 27.39 -8.76
CA ARG A 20 -9.56 26.29 -9.66
C ARG A 20 -10.32 25.20 -8.91
N THR A 21 -11.29 24.63 -9.61
CA THR A 21 -12.13 23.53 -9.18
C THR A 21 -11.80 22.26 -9.95
N LEU A 22 -12.44 21.14 -9.59
CA LEU A 22 -12.26 19.85 -10.27
C LEU A 22 -12.54 19.94 -11.78
N GLU A 23 -13.60 20.63 -12.19
CA GLU A 23 -13.98 20.75 -13.61
C GLU A 23 -12.89 21.51 -14.41
N ASP A 24 -12.31 22.55 -13.82
CA ASP A 24 -11.23 23.32 -14.46
C ASP A 24 -10.01 22.44 -14.74
N TYR A 25 -9.68 21.51 -13.82
CA TYR A 25 -8.64 20.53 -14.08
C TYR A 25 -9.07 19.53 -15.15
N VAL A 26 -10.30 19.02 -15.14
CA VAL A 26 -10.75 18.04 -16.13
C VAL A 26 -10.65 18.63 -17.53
N ARG A 27 -11.24 19.81 -17.75
CA ARG A 27 -11.27 20.49 -19.06
C ARG A 27 -9.95 21.08 -19.49
N GLY A 28 -9.13 21.54 -18.54
CA GLY A 28 -7.83 22.14 -18.81
C GLY A 28 -6.78 21.21 -19.45
N ALA A 29 -7.13 19.95 -19.74
CA ALA A 29 -6.28 18.98 -20.44
C ALA A 29 -6.71 18.70 -21.89
N ASP A 30 -7.88 19.18 -22.33
CA ASP A 30 -8.49 18.78 -23.62
C ASP A 30 -7.57 19.13 -24.80
N THR A 31 -7.06 20.37 -24.86
CA THR A 31 -6.14 20.83 -25.91
C THR A 31 -4.87 19.97 -25.97
N PHE A 32 -4.31 19.59 -24.82
CA PHE A 32 -3.11 18.73 -24.79
C PHE A 32 -3.44 17.32 -25.30
N PHE A 33 -4.60 16.77 -24.94
CA PHE A 33 -5.05 15.47 -25.41
C PHE A 33 -5.20 15.45 -26.94
N ASP A 34 -5.80 16.50 -27.53
CA ASP A 34 -5.97 16.64 -28.97
C ASP A 34 -4.63 16.70 -29.73
N ILE A 35 -3.66 17.45 -29.21
CA ILE A 35 -2.29 17.50 -29.75
C ILE A 35 -1.67 16.09 -29.79
N LEU A 36 -1.84 15.32 -28.72
CA LEU A 36 -1.30 13.96 -28.64
C LEU A 36 -1.99 13.00 -29.63
N ILE A 37 -3.29 13.15 -29.87
CA ILE A 37 -3.99 12.36 -30.90
C ILE A 37 -3.40 12.62 -32.29
N ASP A 38 -3.06 13.87 -32.59
CA ASP A 38 -2.51 14.23 -33.90
C ASP A 38 -1.05 13.76 -34.07
N GLN A 39 -0.23 13.93 -33.03
CA GLN A 39 1.22 13.78 -33.14
C GLN A 39 1.76 12.40 -32.75
N HIS A 40 1.08 11.67 -31.86
CA HIS A 40 1.66 10.48 -31.24
C HIS A 40 1.83 9.31 -32.23
N PRO A 41 2.97 8.58 -32.20
CA PRO A 41 3.26 7.45 -33.09
C PRO A 41 2.19 6.35 -33.13
N MET A 42 1.51 6.07 -32.03
CA MET A 42 0.48 5.01 -31.95
C MET A 42 -0.54 5.09 -33.09
N PHE A 43 -1.00 6.29 -33.45
CA PHE A 43 -1.97 6.48 -34.53
C PHE A 43 -1.36 6.29 -35.92
N LYS A 44 -0.04 6.45 -36.05
CA LYS A 44 0.71 6.10 -37.28
C LYS A 44 0.83 4.58 -37.42
N TYR A 45 1.12 3.87 -36.32
CA TYR A 45 1.10 2.40 -36.31
C TYR A 45 -0.29 1.87 -36.63
N GLU A 46 -1.36 2.44 -36.06
CA GLU A 46 -2.74 2.07 -36.36
C GLU A 46 -3.07 2.23 -37.85
N LYS A 47 -2.84 3.43 -38.41
CA LYS A 47 -3.09 3.72 -39.83
C LYS A 47 -2.31 2.79 -40.77
N ALA A 48 -1.13 2.35 -40.36
CA ALA A 48 -0.30 1.41 -41.11
C ALA A 48 -0.68 -0.07 -40.90
N GLY A 49 -1.70 -0.39 -40.09
CA GLY A 49 -2.08 -1.77 -39.77
C GLY A 49 -1.07 -2.50 -38.87
N ARG A 50 -0.20 -1.76 -38.18
CA ARG A 50 0.92 -2.27 -37.35
C ARG A 50 0.68 -2.05 -35.85
N LEU A 51 -0.57 -1.86 -35.44
CA LEU A 51 -0.97 -1.78 -34.03
C LEU A 51 -1.69 -3.08 -33.62
N LYS A 52 -1.12 -3.80 -32.66
CA LYS A 52 -1.70 -5.04 -32.12
C LYS A 52 -2.31 -4.80 -30.75
N GLY A 53 -3.63 -4.84 -30.70
CA GLY A 53 -4.44 -4.55 -29.51
C GLY A 53 -5.18 -3.21 -29.65
N LYS A 54 -6.35 -3.12 -29.01
CA LYS A 54 -7.23 -1.96 -29.08
C LYS A 54 -6.88 -0.93 -28.01
N TYR A 55 -6.69 0.33 -28.38
CA TYR A 55 -6.53 1.37 -27.37
C TYR A 55 -7.88 1.86 -26.81
N THR A 56 -7.86 2.33 -25.57
CA THR A 56 -8.90 3.17 -24.97
C THR A 56 -8.30 4.53 -24.62
N MET A 57 -9.05 5.60 -24.82
CA MET A 57 -8.64 6.94 -24.41
C MET A 57 -8.87 7.07 -22.90
N SER A 58 -7.83 7.43 -22.16
CA SER A 58 -7.90 7.60 -20.71
C SER A 58 -7.45 9.01 -20.32
N ASP A 59 -8.44 9.87 -20.10
CA ASP A 59 -8.31 11.28 -19.80
C ASP A 59 -8.58 11.56 -18.30
N ARG A 60 -8.62 12.85 -17.93
CA ARG A 60 -8.98 13.26 -16.56
C ARG A 60 -10.44 13.01 -16.24
N GLN A 61 -11.34 12.95 -17.21
CA GLN A 61 -12.74 12.65 -16.95
C GLN A 61 -12.87 11.21 -16.46
N GLU A 62 -12.25 10.24 -17.15
CA GLU A 62 -12.21 8.85 -16.70
C GLU A 62 -11.52 8.73 -15.33
N GLU A 63 -10.31 9.27 -15.19
CA GLU A 63 -9.46 9.02 -14.03
C GLU A 63 -9.84 9.86 -12.79
N PHE A 64 -10.25 11.12 -12.95
CA PHE A 64 -10.57 11.98 -11.79
C PHE A 64 -12.05 11.88 -11.42
N VAL A 65 -12.96 11.67 -12.36
CA VAL A 65 -14.41 11.74 -12.10
C VAL A 65 -15.07 10.38 -12.10
N GLU A 66 -14.82 9.53 -13.10
CA GLU A 66 -15.61 8.31 -13.32
C GLU A 66 -15.12 7.12 -12.47
N ILE A 67 -13.82 7.06 -12.21
CA ILE A 67 -13.20 5.93 -11.53
C ILE A 67 -13.81 5.67 -10.15
N ASN A 68 -13.86 4.40 -9.77
CA ASN A 68 -14.26 3.94 -8.43
C ASN A 68 -15.63 4.49 -7.98
N LYS A 69 -16.54 4.62 -8.95
CA LYS A 69 -17.95 5.01 -8.78
C LYS A 69 -18.12 6.44 -8.27
N GLY A 70 -17.23 7.36 -8.68
CA GLY A 70 -17.41 8.80 -8.45
C GLY A 70 -18.78 9.34 -8.86
N PRO A 71 -19.32 9.03 -10.06
CA PRO A 71 -20.63 9.54 -10.50
C PRO A 71 -21.78 9.07 -9.60
N LYS A 72 -21.75 7.82 -9.13
CA LYS A 72 -22.75 7.30 -8.19
C LYS A 72 -22.69 7.99 -6.83
N PHE A 73 -21.48 8.29 -6.33
CA PHE A 73 -21.34 9.03 -5.09
C PHE A 73 -21.82 10.48 -5.24
N ALA A 74 -21.51 11.11 -6.37
CA ALA A 74 -21.96 12.45 -6.71
C ALA A 74 -23.50 12.53 -6.75
N GLU A 75 -24.14 11.63 -7.50
CA GLU A 75 -25.60 11.50 -7.58
C GLU A 75 -26.23 11.35 -6.18
N LYS A 76 -25.74 10.40 -5.38
CA LYS A 76 -26.23 10.17 -4.02
C LYS A 76 -26.08 11.40 -3.12
N SER A 77 -25.04 12.18 -3.31
CA SER A 77 -24.69 13.31 -2.44
C SER A 77 -25.21 14.65 -2.97
N GLY A 78 -25.92 14.67 -4.11
CA GLY A 78 -26.38 15.90 -4.76
C GLY A 78 -25.24 16.78 -5.27
N LEU A 79 -24.09 16.20 -5.63
CA LEU A 79 -22.93 16.90 -6.18
C LEU A 79 -22.93 16.79 -7.71
N ALA A 80 -22.38 17.80 -8.40
CA ALA A 80 -22.17 17.72 -9.85
C ALA A 80 -21.14 16.63 -10.21
N HIS A 81 -20.03 16.59 -9.48
CA HIS A 81 -18.93 15.64 -9.68
C HIS A 81 -18.32 15.25 -8.33
N ALA A 82 -17.66 14.08 -8.29
CA ALA A 82 -16.92 13.65 -7.11
C ALA A 82 -15.64 12.90 -7.51
N ALA A 83 -14.49 13.47 -7.15
CA ALA A 83 -13.20 12.82 -7.32
C ALA A 83 -12.86 11.92 -6.13
N VAL A 84 -13.21 10.64 -6.25
CA VAL A 84 -13.08 9.66 -5.17
C VAL A 84 -11.62 9.21 -4.97
N THR A 85 -10.85 9.10 -6.04
CA THR A 85 -9.52 8.46 -6.00
C THR A 85 -8.40 9.39 -6.42
N TYR A 86 -8.47 9.98 -7.61
CA TYR A 86 -7.41 10.81 -8.17
C TYR A 86 -7.88 12.24 -8.33
N ARG A 87 -7.03 13.18 -7.92
CA ARG A 87 -7.20 14.62 -8.11
C ARG A 87 -5.90 15.34 -7.80
N LEU A 88 -5.73 16.52 -8.36
CA LEU A 88 -4.68 17.46 -7.98
C LEU A 88 -5.21 18.44 -6.93
N GLY A 89 -4.36 18.76 -5.96
CA GLY A 89 -4.64 19.86 -5.01
C GLY A 89 -3.96 21.17 -5.39
N MET A 90 -3.10 21.18 -6.42
CA MET A 90 -2.23 22.29 -6.80
C MET A 90 -1.90 22.23 -8.31
N GLU A 91 -0.83 22.88 -8.77
CA GLU A 91 -0.45 22.97 -10.18
C GLU A 91 -0.36 21.63 -10.91
N SER A 92 -0.90 21.63 -12.13
CA SER A 92 -0.70 20.59 -13.12
C SER A 92 0.61 20.81 -13.90
N ILE A 93 1.09 19.78 -14.58
CA ILE A 93 2.14 19.88 -15.60
C ILE A 93 1.75 20.74 -16.82
N LEU A 94 0.49 21.16 -16.91
CA LEU A 94 -0.04 22.00 -18.00
C LEU A 94 -0.16 23.49 -17.63
N ASP A 95 0.32 23.87 -16.44
CA ASP A 95 0.23 25.24 -15.95
C ASP A 95 1.50 26.04 -16.24
N TYR A 96 1.36 27.06 -17.09
CA TYR A 96 2.45 27.94 -17.50
C TYR A 96 2.04 29.42 -17.46
N PRO A 97 2.94 30.32 -17.00
CA PRO A 97 4.11 29.98 -16.19
C PRO A 97 3.67 29.44 -14.82
N ASN A 98 4.43 28.50 -14.26
CA ASN A 98 4.29 28.11 -12.86
C ASN A 98 5.37 28.77 -11.99
N LYS A 99 5.26 28.56 -10.66
CA LYS A 99 6.17 29.15 -9.67
C LYS A 99 7.09 28.12 -9.01
N PHE A 100 7.30 26.97 -9.63
CA PHE A 100 8.26 26.01 -9.12
C PHE A 100 9.67 26.60 -9.22
N VAL A 101 10.46 26.45 -8.17
CA VAL A 101 11.88 26.86 -8.14
C VAL A 101 12.84 25.68 -8.14
N GLY A 102 12.31 24.47 -7.97
CA GLY A 102 13.05 23.22 -7.92
C GLY A 102 13.60 22.91 -6.52
N PRO A 103 13.70 21.62 -6.15
CA PRO A 103 14.04 21.21 -4.79
C PRO A 103 15.46 21.64 -4.37
N LYS A 104 16.39 21.77 -5.32
CA LYS A 104 17.75 22.27 -5.03
C LYS A 104 17.73 23.67 -4.43
N LYS A 105 16.84 24.55 -4.90
CA LYS A 105 16.67 25.90 -4.33
C LYS A 105 16.12 25.88 -2.92
N CYS A 106 15.21 24.96 -2.60
CA CYS A 106 14.78 24.73 -1.22
C CYS A 106 15.96 24.26 -0.34
N GLY A 107 16.81 23.37 -0.87
CA GLY A 107 17.99 22.85 -0.18
C GLY A 107 19.08 23.86 0.14
N GLU A 108 19.15 24.99 -0.57
CA GLU A 108 20.09 26.08 -0.26
C GLU A 108 19.85 26.66 1.14
N CYS A 109 18.59 26.72 1.60
CA CYS A 109 18.23 27.17 2.95
C CYS A 109 17.89 26.02 3.92
N HIS A 110 17.45 24.87 3.39
CA HIS A 110 17.00 23.71 4.17
C HIS A 110 17.83 22.45 3.86
N PRO A 111 19.16 22.48 4.09
CA PRO A 111 20.04 21.39 3.67
C PRO A 111 19.76 20.07 4.39
N ALA A 112 19.31 20.12 5.66
CA ALA A 112 19.01 18.90 6.43
C ALA A 112 17.82 18.11 5.84
N GLN A 113 16.71 18.80 5.55
CA GLN A 113 15.53 18.17 4.94
C GLN A 113 15.83 17.73 3.51
N TYR A 114 16.57 18.55 2.75
CA TYR A 114 16.98 18.20 1.39
C TYR A 114 17.84 16.93 1.38
N ASP A 115 18.78 16.78 2.31
CA ASP A 115 19.65 15.61 2.39
C ASP A 115 18.90 14.31 2.70
N GLN A 116 17.94 14.37 3.62
CA GLN A 116 17.05 13.24 3.90
C GLN A 116 16.14 12.91 2.71
N TRP A 117 15.55 13.93 2.09
CA TRP A 117 14.62 13.76 0.98
C TRP A 117 15.31 13.21 -0.27
N GLN A 118 16.49 13.71 -0.64
CA GLN A 118 17.14 13.41 -1.92
C GLN A 118 17.54 11.93 -2.07
N ARG A 119 17.74 11.23 -0.95
CA ARG A 119 18.02 9.79 -0.91
C ARG A 119 16.75 8.93 -0.86
N SER A 120 15.59 9.54 -0.75
CA SER A 120 14.32 8.82 -0.62
C SER A 120 13.73 8.40 -1.96
N ARG A 121 12.86 7.38 -1.95
CA ARG A 121 12.14 6.98 -3.17
C ARG A 121 11.16 8.05 -3.66
N HIS A 122 10.75 9.02 -2.84
CA HIS A 122 10.01 10.20 -3.31
C HIS A 122 10.82 11.00 -4.32
N ALA A 123 12.11 11.23 -4.05
CA ALA A 123 13.02 11.93 -4.96
C ALA A 123 13.41 11.08 -6.18
N LYS A 124 13.43 9.75 -6.06
CA LYS A 124 13.91 8.83 -7.11
C LYS A 124 12.79 8.22 -7.98
N VAL A 125 11.52 8.54 -7.76
CA VAL A 125 10.43 7.85 -8.48
C VAL A 125 10.28 8.26 -9.94
N VAL A 126 10.71 9.46 -10.32
CA VAL A 126 10.77 9.93 -11.71
C VAL A 126 12.22 10.27 -12.01
N ARG A 127 12.82 9.60 -12.99
CA ARG A 127 14.22 9.79 -13.36
C ARG A 127 14.40 9.73 -14.86
N PHE A 128 15.32 10.52 -15.37
CA PHE A 128 15.75 10.45 -16.75
C PHE A 128 16.66 9.23 -16.97
N PRO A 129 16.78 8.75 -18.22
CA PRO A 129 17.57 7.57 -18.51
C PRO A 129 19.02 7.61 -18.02
N ASP A 130 19.68 8.75 -18.11
CA ASP A 130 21.06 8.98 -17.66
C ASP A 130 21.20 8.98 -16.13
N GLU A 131 20.12 9.28 -15.40
CA GLU A 131 20.09 9.30 -13.93
C GLU A 131 19.91 7.91 -13.30
N MET A 132 19.76 6.86 -14.11
CA MET A 132 19.50 5.48 -13.68
C MET A 132 20.79 4.78 -13.22
N SER A 133 21.44 5.37 -12.20
CA SER A 133 22.76 4.95 -11.71
C SER A 133 22.81 3.50 -11.24
N GLU A 134 21.72 2.94 -10.73
CA GLU A 134 21.63 1.55 -10.26
C GLU A 134 21.85 0.50 -11.36
N VAL A 135 21.75 0.90 -12.62
CA VAL A 135 21.98 0.05 -13.80
C VAL A 135 23.12 0.57 -14.68
N GLY A 136 23.82 1.62 -14.26
CA GLY A 136 24.89 2.24 -15.04
C GLY A 136 24.38 3.24 -16.10
N GLY A 137 23.28 3.94 -15.81
CA GLY A 137 22.73 4.98 -16.68
C GLY A 137 21.93 4.43 -17.86
N ALA A 138 21.84 5.22 -18.94
CA ALA A 138 20.95 4.96 -20.07
C ALA A 138 21.24 3.61 -20.76
N GLU A 139 22.51 3.24 -20.92
CA GLU A 139 22.92 1.95 -21.49
C GLU A 139 22.44 0.76 -20.65
N GLY A 140 22.33 0.97 -19.34
CA GLY A 140 21.83 -0.01 -18.38
C GLY A 140 20.39 -0.43 -18.60
N LEU A 141 19.56 0.44 -19.19
CA LEU A 141 18.12 0.23 -19.30
C LEU A 141 17.72 -0.93 -20.21
N LYS A 142 18.62 -1.34 -21.11
CA LYS A 142 18.46 -2.48 -22.02
C LYS A 142 19.22 -3.73 -21.56
N LYS A 143 19.88 -3.69 -20.39
CA LYS A 143 20.56 -4.86 -19.83
C LYS A 143 19.54 -5.73 -19.08
N PRO A 144 19.59 -7.07 -19.25
CA PRO A 144 18.81 -7.98 -18.43
C PRO A 144 19.04 -7.74 -16.95
N MET A 145 17.99 -7.86 -16.15
CA MET A 145 18.03 -7.61 -14.71
C MET A 145 17.77 -8.89 -13.91
N TYR A 146 18.51 -9.06 -12.83
CA TYR A 146 18.39 -10.19 -11.90
C TYR A 146 18.53 -11.54 -12.63
N ASN A 147 17.56 -12.45 -12.44
CA ASN A 147 17.58 -13.82 -12.94
C ASN A 147 16.73 -14.00 -14.22
N SER A 148 16.53 -12.92 -14.97
CA SER A 148 15.52 -12.85 -16.03
C SER A 148 16.03 -12.08 -17.27
N PRO A 149 15.54 -12.42 -18.47
CA PRO A 149 15.81 -11.65 -19.69
C PRO A 149 15.11 -10.28 -19.73
N SER A 150 14.28 -9.97 -18.74
CA SER A 150 13.54 -8.71 -18.61
C SER A 150 14.50 -7.54 -18.46
N THR A 151 14.19 -6.45 -19.16
CA THR A 151 14.93 -5.19 -19.15
C THR A 151 14.01 -4.08 -18.66
N ILE A 152 14.56 -2.98 -18.14
CA ILE A 152 13.75 -1.88 -17.60
C ILE A 152 12.86 -1.25 -18.68
N LEU A 153 13.45 -0.99 -19.85
CA LEU A 153 12.70 -0.54 -21.02
C LEU A 153 12.36 -1.73 -21.92
N PRO A 154 11.09 -1.93 -22.29
CA PRO A 154 10.66 -3.13 -23.01
C PRO A 154 11.19 -3.15 -24.46
N LEU A 155 10.94 -4.26 -25.17
CA LEU A 155 11.38 -4.46 -26.55
C LEU A 155 11.04 -3.25 -27.45
N GLY A 156 12.00 -2.87 -28.29
CA GLY A 156 11.85 -1.77 -29.25
C GLY A 156 11.68 -0.37 -28.66
N ILE A 157 11.79 -0.21 -27.33
CA ILE A 157 11.84 1.09 -26.64
C ILE A 157 13.28 1.32 -26.15
N TYR A 158 13.83 2.48 -26.49
CA TYR A 158 15.19 2.89 -26.17
C TYR A 158 15.24 4.17 -25.33
N PRO A 159 16.37 4.50 -24.69
CA PRO A 159 16.49 5.70 -23.84
C PRO A 159 16.04 7.02 -24.49
N ASP A 160 16.25 7.19 -25.80
CA ASP A 160 15.89 8.42 -26.52
C ASP A 160 14.39 8.51 -26.86
N ASP A 161 13.67 7.39 -26.76
CA ASP A 161 12.22 7.33 -26.92
C ASP A 161 11.44 7.80 -25.68
N VAL A 162 12.14 7.89 -24.54
CA VAL A 162 11.54 7.99 -23.22
C VAL A 162 11.76 9.39 -22.67
N TYR A 163 10.75 10.07 -22.16
CA TYR A 163 10.99 11.27 -21.35
C TYR A 163 11.59 10.90 -19.99
N ALA A 164 10.92 10.01 -19.26
CA ALA A 164 11.33 9.56 -17.93
C ALA A 164 10.95 8.10 -17.65
N VAL A 165 11.77 7.44 -16.84
CA VAL A 165 11.48 6.15 -16.21
C VAL A 165 10.78 6.39 -14.87
N ILE A 166 9.73 5.61 -14.61
CA ILE A 166 8.91 5.71 -13.42
C ILE A 166 9.10 4.48 -12.54
N GLY A 167 9.59 4.68 -11.33
CA GLY A 167 9.78 3.62 -10.34
C GLY A 167 11.21 3.52 -9.79
N THR A 168 11.43 2.48 -9.02
CA THR A 168 12.71 2.19 -8.35
C THR A 168 12.94 0.68 -8.33
N PRO A 169 14.17 0.20 -8.04
CA PRO A 169 14.46 -1.23 -8.01
C PRO A 169 13.63 -1.97 -6.97
N ARG A 170 12.93 -1.27 -6.07
CA ARG A 170 12.11 -1.86 -5.03
C ARG A 170 11.00 -2.78 -5.54
N THR A 171 10.39 -2.50 -6.69
CA THR A 171 9.18 -3.23 -7.11
C THR A 171 9.05 -3.35 -8.62
N LYS A 172 9.07 -2.22 -9.32
CA LYS A 172 8.74 -2.19 -10.75
C LYS A 172 9.23 -0.92 -11.40
N TYR A 173 9.33 -0.98 -12.73
CA TYR A 173 9.49 0.19 -13.58
C TYR A 173 8.42 0.24 -14.65
N GLY A 174 8.07 1.46 -15.03
CA GLY A 174 7.41 1.80 -16.29
C GLY A 174 8.10 3.00 -16.92
N PHE A 175 7.58 3.47 -18.04
CA PHE A 175 8.15 4.63 -18.73
C PHE A 175 7.04 5.59 -19.21
N ILE A 176 7.43 6.84 -19.38
CA ILE A 176 6.66 7.86 -20.09
C ILE A 176 7.47 8.18 -21.35
N ASP A 177 6.86 8.05 -22.53
CA ASP A 177 7.56 8.34 -23.79
C ASP A 177 7.78 9.85 -23.99
N ARG A 178 8.51 10.21 -25.04
CA ARG A 178 8.87 11.61 -25.34
C ARG A 178 7.69 12.50 -25.76
N TRP A 179 6.49 11.96 -25.90
CA TRP A 179 5.24 12.72 -26.05
C TRP A 179 4.48 12.85 -24.73
N LEU A 180 5.10 12.46 -23.61
CA LEU A 180 4.49 12.42 -22.29
C LEU A 180 3.28 11.48 -22.21
N VAL A 181 3.24 10.45 -23.05
CA VAL A 181 2.23 9.38 -22.97
C VAL A 181 2.79 8.21 -22.15
N ARG A 182 1.93 7.62 -21.33
CA ARG A 182 2.28 6.45 -20.54
C ARG A 182 2.60 5.27 -21.46
N GLY A 183 3.76 4.65 -21.27
CA GLY A 183 4.18 3.44 -21.96
C GLY A 183 3.33 2.23 -21.58
N THR A 184 2.22 2.01 -22.29
CA THR A 184 1.32 0.85 -22.15
C THR A 184 1.57 -0.24 -23.20
N TYR A 185 2.66 -0.09 -23.96
CA TYR A 185 3.01 -0.86 -25.13
C TYR A 185 4.51 -1.20 -25.16
N HIS A 186 4.89 -2.06 -26.11
CA HIS A 186 6.25 -2.23 -26.60
C HIS A 186 6.24 -2.30 -28.13
N VAL A 187 7.41 -2.32 -28.76
CA VAL A 187 7.55 -2.51 -30.23
C VAL A 187 8.25 -3.82 -30.51
N GLN A 188 7.58 -4.71 -31.22
CA GLN A 188 8.09 -6.01 -31.63
C GLN A 188 8.70 -5.92 -33.04
N ASP A 189 9.83 -6.59 -33.24
CA ASP A 189 10.54 -6.69 -34.53
C ASP A 189 10.84 -5.31 -35.17
N GLY A 190 11.19 -4.33 -34.32
CA GLY A 190 11.49 -2.96 -34.70
C GLY A 190 11.71 -2.08 -33.49
N ASN A 191 11.61 -0.76 -33.67
CA ASN A 191 11.75 0.21 -32.60
C ASN A 191 10.84 1.44 -32.80
N LEU A 192 10.59 2.18 -31.72
CA LEU A 192 9.75 3.37 -31.74
C LEU A 192 10.43 4.54 -32.47
N SER A 193 11.75 4.71 -32.29
CA SER A 193 12.51 5.83 -32.87
C SER A 193 12.37 5.92 -34.39
N ASP A 194 12.47 4.77 -35.07
CA ASP A 194 12.40 4.62 -36.54
C ASP A 194 10.96 4.35 -37.02
N LEU A 195 9.99 4.24 -36.11
CA LEU A 195 8.60 3.86 -36.40
C LEU A 195 8.45 2.51 -37.13
N THR A 196 9.37 1.58 -36.89
CA THR A 196 9.43 0.25 -37.52
C THR A 196 8.73 -0.81 -36.67
N GLY A 197 8.60 -2.04 -37.21
CA GLY A 197 8.00 -3.16 -36.50
C GLY A 197 6.51 -3.00 -36.20
N THR A 198 6.03 -3.68 -35.16
CA THR A 198 4.64 -3.67 -34.71
C THR A 198 4.54 -3.16 -33.28
N MET A 199 3.71 -2.14 -33.04
CA MET A 199 3.40 -1.69 -31.68
C MET A 199 2.39 -2.66 -31.07
N VAL A 200 2.69 -3.22 -29.90
CA VAL A 200 1.89 -4.26 -29.25
C VAL A 200 1.47 -3.80 -27.87
N ALA A 201 0.17 -3.96 -27.56
CA ALA A 201 -0.38 -3.72 -26.23
C ALA A 201 0.32 -4.61 -25.17
N GLY A 202 0.72 -4.02 -24.06
CA GLY A 202 1.31 -4.75 -22.94
C GLY A 202 2.78 -5.07 -23.09
N GLY A 203 3.29 -5.99 -22.27
CA GLY A 203 4.73 -6.28 -22.16
C GLY A 203 5.54 -5.03 -21.80
N ASN A 204 4.99 -4.18 -20.93
CA ASN A 204 5.43 -2.79 -20.77
C ASN A 204 5.90 -2.44 -19.35
N GLN A 205 5.65 -3.30 -18.36
CA GLN A 205 6.03 -3.07 -16.97
C GLN A 205 7.07 -4.08 -16.53
N PHE A 206 8.28 -3.61 -16.24
CA PHE A 206 9.29 -4.42 -15.57
C PHE A 206 8.81 -4.76 -14.15
N SER A 207 8.87 -6.04 -13.77
CA SER A 207 8.51 -6.54 -12.43
C SER A 207 9.74 -7.13 -11.75
N ARG A 208 10.16 -6.58 -10.60
CA ARG A 208 11.22 -7.21 -9.81
C ARG A 208 10.76 -8.53 -9.22
N LEU A 209 9.54 -8.56 -8.68
CA LEU A 209 8.95 -9.79 -8.12
C LEU A 209 9.04 -10.94 -9.13
N TRP A 210 8.66 -10.68 -10.38
CA TRP A 210 8.70 -11.71 -11.41
C TRP A 210 10.12 -11.99 -11.92
N SER A 211 10.94 -10.95 -12.12
CA SER A 211 12.28 -11.09 -12.70
C SER A 211 13.28 -11.74 -11.76
N GLU A 212 13.14 -11.54 -10.44
CA GLU A 212 14.08 -12.04 -9.44
C GLU A 212 13.55 -13.28 -8.72
N HIS A 213 12.27 -13.26 -8.31
CA HIS A 213 11.74 -14.21 -7.33
C HIS A 213 10.83 -15.29 -7.92
N ILE A 214 9.95 -14.95 -8.87
CA ILE A 214 9.07 -15.93 -9.54
C ILE A 214 9.83 -16.53 -10.74
N THR A 215 10.89 -17.29 -10.45
CA THR A 215 11.54 -18.15 -11.45
C THR A 215 10.60 -19.29 -11.87
N PRO A 216 10.84 -19.98 -12.99
CA PRO A 216 10.03 -21.15 -13.38
C PRO A 216 9.94 -22.22 -12.28
N ASP A 217 11.00 -22.43 -11.49
CA ASP A 217 10.98 -23.40 -10.39
C ASP A 217 10.24 -22.87 -9.16
N MET A 218 10.38 -21.57 -8.84
CA MET A 218 9.56 -20.97 -7.79
C MET A 218 8.07 -21.01 -8.16
N ALA A 219 7.73 -20.78 -9.43
CA ALA A 219 6.35 -20.87 -9.91
C ALA A 219 5.76 -22.28 -9.71
N LYS A 220 6.53 -23.34 -10.00
CA LYS A 220 6.12 -24.73 -9.71
C LYS A 220 5.95 -24.96 -8.21
N LYS A 221 6.89 -24.50 -7.39
CA LYS A 221 6.81 -24.60 -5.91
C LYS A 221 5.56 -23.90 -5.37
N ILE A 222 5.22 -22.73 -5.90
CA ILE A 222 4.00 -22.02 -5.54
C ILE A 222 2.76 -22.81 -6.01
N ALA A 223 2.78 -23.39 -7.20
CA ALA A 223 1.66 -24.17 -7.73
C ALA A 223 1.35 -25.44 -6.91
N GLU A 224 2.35 -26.06 -6.26
CA GLU A 224 2.14 -27.16 -5.31
C GLU A 224 1.31 -26.71 -4.09
N PHE A 225 1.53 -25.49 -3.61
CA PHE A 225 0.81 -24.91 -2.48
C PHE A 225 -0.53 -24.26 -2.87
N SER A 226 -0.56 -23.60 -4.02
CA SER A 226 -1.68 -22.86 -4.58
C SER A 226 -1.99 -23.38 -5.98
N PRO A 227 -2.74 -24.49 -6.11
CA PRO A 227 -3.11 -25.05 -7.40
C PRO A 227 -3.73 -24.01 -8.33
N GLY A 228 -3.31 -24.02 -9.60
CA GLY A 228 -3.70 -23.01 -10.59
C GLY A 228 -2.76 -21.81 -10.68
N PHE A 229 -1.71 -21.74 -9.86
CA PHE A 229 -0.66 -20.73 -10.04
C PHE A 229 0.04 -20.94 -11.40
N PRO A 230 0.27 -19.86 -12.17
CA PRO A 230 0.82 -19.96 -13.53
C PRO A 230 2.27 -20.45 -13.52
N THR A 231 2.59 -21.43 -14.38
CA THR A 231 3.95 -22.00 -14.47
C THR A 231 4.59 -21.83 -15.85
N LYS A 232 3.79 -21.49 -16.85
CA LYS A 232 4.23 -21.17 -18.22
C LYS A 232 3.68 -19.81 -18.64
N MET A 233 4.26 -19.21 -19.67
CA MET A 233 3.94 -17.82 -20.07
C MET A 233 2.45 -17.64 -20.43
N GLU A 234 1.82 -18.68 -20.99
CA GLU A 234 0.42 -18.65 -21.42
C GLU A 234 -0.55 -18.62 -20.23
N ASP A 235 -0.17 -19.26 -19.12
CA ASP A 235 -0.97 -19.35 -17.89
C ASP A 235 -1.15 -17.97 -17.22
N PHE A 236 -0.23 -17.03 -17.47
CA PHE A 236 -0.35 -15.65 -16.96
C PHE A 236 -1.46 -14.83 -17.65
N ALA A 237 -2.18 -15.45 -18.61
CA ALA A 237 -3.35 -14.89 -19.28
C ALA A 237 -3.07 -13.47 -19.82
N HIS A 238 -3.94 -12.50 -19.54
CA HIS A 238 -3.76 -11.13 -20.04
C HIS A 238 -2.66 -10.34 -19.33
N SER A 239 -2.12 -10.83 -18.20
CA SER A 239 -0.99 -10.23 -17.48
C SER A 239 0.37 -10.62 -18.10
N ARG A 240 0.38 -11.55 -19.06
CA ARG A 240 1.61 -12.07 -19.66
C ARG A 240 2.37 -11.04 -20.50
N SER A 241 3.49 -11.47 -21.07
CA SER A 241 4.18 -10.79 -22.17
C SER A 241 4.89 -11.84 -23.04
N THR A 242 5.89 -11.45 -23.84
CA THR A 242 6.84 -12.36 -24.48
C THR A 242 8.10 -12.59 -23.66
N VAL A 243 8.30 -11.86 -22.56
CA VAL A 243 9.54 -11.84 -21.78
C VAL A 243 9.22 -12.16 -20.31
N TRP A 244 9.77 -13.27 -19.82
CA TRP A 244 9.60 -13.66 -18.42
C TRP A 244 10.17 -12.56 -17.51
N GLY A 245 9.36 -12.01 -16.61
CA GLY A 245 9.75 -10.86 -15.77
C GLY A 245 9.12 -9.52 -16.18
N THR A 246 8.43 -9.46 -17.32
CA THR A 246 7.73 -8.26 -17.80
C THR A 246 6.22 -8.48 -17.83
N ASN A 247 5.45 -7.71 -17.05
CA ASN A 247 3.98 -7.75 -16.98
C ASN A 247 3.34 -6.71 -17.92
N SER A 248 2.07 -6.91 -18.24
CA SER A 248 1.20 -5.96 -18.94
C SER A 248 0.39 -5.12 -17.94
N TYR A 249 0.64 -3.81 -17.87
CA TYR A 249 -0.01 -2.90 -16.91
C TYR A 249 -0.56 -1.63 -17.57
N GLY A 250 -1.82 -1.30 -17.26
CA GLY A 250 -2.59 -0.35 -18.06
C GLY A 250 -2.89 -0.88 -19.46
N SER A 251 -2.85 -2.21 -19.59
CA SER A 251 -2.98 -2.95 -20.83
C SER A 251 -3.27 -4.42 -20.50
N LYS A 252 -3.65 -5.16 -21.53
CA LYS A 252 -3.79 -6.61 -21.60
C LYS A 252 -3.00 -7.05 -22.80
N TYR A 253 -2.08 -7.99 -22.62
CA TYR A 253 -1.11 -8.33 -23.65
C TYR A 253 -1.77 -8.64 -25.00
N ALA A 254 -1.39 -7.88 -26.03
CA ALA A 254 -1.90 -7.95 -27.40
C ALA A 254 -3.44 -7.79 -27.56
N GLU A 255 -4.16 -7.42 -26.51
CA GLU A 255 -5.63 -7.29 -26.51
C GLU A 255 -6.05 -5.82 -26.40
N THR A 256 -5.64 -5.14 -25.33
CA THR A 256 -6.06 -3.76 -25.06
C THR A 256 -4.96 -2.93 -24.40
N MET A 257 -4.91 -1.62 -24.62
CA MET A 257 -3.99 -0.71 -23.92
C MET A 257 -4.63 0.65 -23.68
N MET A 258 -4.21 1.36 -22.64
CA MET A 258 -4.66 2.74 -22.44
C MET A 258 -3.75 3.69 -23.22
N PHE A 259 -4.34 4.58 -24.01
CA PHE A 259 -3.70 5.81 -24.45
C PHE A 259 -3.94 6.86 -23.35
N GLN A 260 -2.93 7.07 -22.50
CA GLN A 260 -3.05 7.84 -21.28
C GLN A 260 -1.91 8.86 -21.17
N PRO A 261 -2.19 10.15 -21.39
CA PRO A 261 -1.23 11.22 -21.13
C PRO A 261 -0.81 11.26 -19.66
N ALA A 262 0.40 11.71 -19.38
CA ALA A 262 0.89 11.87 -18.02
C ALA A 262 0.02 12.83 -17.18
N SER A 263 -0.63 13.80 -17.83
CA SER A 263 -1.56 14.76 -17.24
C SER A 263 -2.89 14.13 -16.77
N SER A 264 -3.24 12.94 -17.25
CA SER A 264 -4.49 12.27 -16.85
C SER A 264 -4.34 11.51 -15.52
N TYR A 265 -3.12 11.09 -15.19
CA TYR A 265 -2.90 10.11 -14.11
C TYR A 265 -1.55 10.28 -13.41
N CYS A 266 -0.45 10.14 -14.16
CA CYS A 266 0.90 10.04 -13.59
C CYS A 266 1.26 11.26 -12.76
N GLU A 267 0.90 12.47 -13.22
CA GLU A 267 1.24 13.71 -12.53
C GLU A 267 0.65 13.82 -11.11
N VAL A 268 -0.39 13.06 -10.81
CA VAL A 268 -1.02 13.06 -9.48
C VAL A 268 -0.07 12.50 -8.43
N CYS A 269 0.69 11.45 -8.75
CA CYS A 269 1.48 10.69 -7.77
C CYS A 269 2.96 10.52 -8.10
N HIS A 270 3.35 10.66 -9.36
CA HIS A 270 4.73 10.57 -9.85
C HIS A 270 4.97 11.80 -10.73
N SER A 271 5.00 12.97 -10.08
CA SER A 271 4.93 14.25 -10.76
C SER A 271 6.28 14.72 -11.30
N PHE A 272 6.20 15.74 -12.13
CA PHE A 272 7.31 16.54 -12.62
C PHE A 272 6.74 17.91 -12.98
N LYS A 273 7.59 18.93 -13.10
CA LYS A 273 7.19 20.28 -13.54
C LYS A 273 8.23 20.86 -14.48
N PHE A 274 7.76 21.67 -15.42
CA PHE A 274 8.61 22.34 -16.38
C PHE A 274 8.67 23.85 -16.14
N ASP A 275 9.68 24.54 -16.65
CA ASP A 275 9.88 25.99 -16.49
C ASP A 275 9.61 26.82 -17.76
N PHE A 276 8.88 26.24 -18.73
CA PHE A 276 8.37 26.93 -19.92
C PHE A 276 7.62 28.22 -19.56
N LYS A 277 7.69 29.21 -20.46
CA LYS A 277 7.07 30.52 -20.25
C LYS A 277 5.62 30.56 -20.68
N SER A 278 5.25 29.76 -21.68
CA SER A 278 3.87 29.61 -22.14
C SER A 278 3.52 28.15 -22.46
N LYS A 279 2.24 27.89 -22.73
CA LYS A 279 1.76 26.57 -23.18
C LYS A 279 2.27 26.24 -24.58
N GLU A 280 2.40 27.24 -25.46
CA GLU A 280 2.91 27.08 -26.82
C GLU A 280 4.36 26.58 -26.80
N ASP A 281 5.23 27.19 -25.98
CA ASP A 281 6.62 26.73 -25.81
C ASP A 281 6.69 25.26 -25.36
N PHE A 282 5.77 24.86 -24.47
CA PHE A 282 5.64 23.48 -24.00
C PHE A 282 5.15 22.55 -25.10
N TYR A 283 4.11 22.92 -25.84
CA TYR A 283 3.57 22.13 -26.95
C TYR A 283 4.60 21.94 -28.07
N ASP A 284 5.42 22.96 -28.35
CA ASP A 284 6.54 22.88 -29.29
C ASP A 284 7.69 21.98 -28.81
N ALA A 285 7.70 21.57 -27.54
CA ALA A 285 8.66 20.61 -27.00
C ALA A 285 8.15 19.15 -27.00
N ILE A 286 6.85 18.93 -27.23
CA ILE A 286 6.27 17.59 -27.23
C ILE A 286 6.85 16.75 -28.37
N GLY A 287 7.38 15.57 -28.03
CA GLY A 287 8.10 14.71 -28.96
C GLY A 287 9.62 14.89 -28.92
N ASP A 288 10.15 15.92 -28.25
CA ASP A 288 11.57 16.13 -28.03
C ASP A 288 11.93 15.86 -26.55
N ALA A 289 12.40 14.64 -26.27
CA ALA A 289 12.78 14.24 -24.92
C ALA A 289 13.87 15.15 -24.34
N LYS A 290 14.83 15.59 -25.16
CA LYS A 290 15.96 16.40 -24.67
C LYS A 290 15.48 17.77 -24.22
N LYS A 291 14.69 18.44 -25.07
CA LYS A 291 14.11 19.75 -24.74
C LYS A 291 13.20 19.69 -23.52
N LEU A 292 12.36 18.65 -23.41
CA LEU A 292 11.53 18.43 -22.22
C LEU A 292 12.36 18.25 -20.95
N ARG A 293 13.43 17.42 -21.00
CA ARG A 293 14.31 17.20 -19.85
C ARG A 293 15.07 18.46 -19.44
N GLU A 294 15.59 19.22 -20.40
CA GLU A 294 16.27 20.51 -20.16
C GLU A 294 15.37 21.51 -19.42
N HIS A 295 14.09 21.54 -19.79
CA HIS A 295 13.08 22.40 -19.15
C HIS A 295 12.45 21.81 -17.89
N THR A 296 12.90 20.65 -17.40
CA THR A 296 12.32 20.03 -16.20
C THR A 296 12.93 20.63 -14.94
N ILE A 297 12.16 21.45 -14.21
CA ILE A 297 12.61 22.13 -12.99
C ILE A 297 12.41 21.29 -11.72
N SER A 298 11.50 20.32 -11.74
CA SER A 298 11.21 19.43 -10.61
C SER A 298 10.86 18.03 -11.09
N GLN A 299 11.41 17.01 -10.44
CA GLN A 299 11.16 15.59 -10.71
C GLN A 299 10.69 14.88 -9.44
N GLY A 300 9.75 13.96 -9.59
CA GLY A 300 9.25 13.11 -8.51
C GLY A 300 8.35 13.84 -7.51
N ILE A 301 8.28 13.30 -6.30
CA ILE A 301 7.60 13.94 -5.18
C ILE A 301 8.62 14.86 -4.51
N SER A 302 8.78 16.06 -5.07
CA SER A 302 9.71 17.08 -4.60
C SER A 302 9.13 17.91 -3.44
N CYS A 303 9.94 18.80 -2.89
CA CYS A 303 9.55 19.71 -1.81
C CYS A 303 8.23 20.43 -2.14
N GLU A 304 8.13 20.99 -3.34
CA GLU A 304 7.02 21.85 -3.77
C GLU A 304 5.74 21.06 -4.08
N GLU A 305 5.83 19.77 -4.38
CA GLU A 305 4.64 18.90 -4.53
C GLU A 305 3.91 18.70 -3.19
N CYS A 306 4.61 18.87 -2.06
CA CYS A 306 4.06 18.79 -0.71
C CYS A 306 3.87 20.16 -0.02
N HIS A 307 4.67 21.16 -0.41
CA HIS A 307 4.74 22.49 0.22
C HIS A 307 4.34 23.65 -0.70
N GLY A 308 3.82 23.38 -1.90
CA GLY A 308 3.40 24.41 -2.85
C GLY A 308 4.54 24.97 -3.69
N ALA A 309 4.20 25.44 -4.90
CA ALA A 309 5.13 26.08 -5.82
C ALA A 309 5.76 27.34 -5.18
N GLY A 310 7.08 27.31 -4.97
CA GLY A 310 7.86 28.34 -4.27
C GLY A 310 7.65 28.36 -2.75
N ALA A 311 6.77 27.52 -2.20
CA ALA A 311 6.42 27.46 -0.79
C ALA A 311 6.23 28.85 -0.14
N HIS A 312 7.05 29.21 0.83
CA HIS A 312 6.98 30.47 1.58
C HIS A 312 7.93 31.57 1.04
N LEU A 313 8.48 31.40 -0.17
CA LEU A 313 9.29 32.45 -0.81
C LEU A 313 8.42 33.66 -1.20
N TYR A 314 9.02 34.84 -1.24
CA TYR A 314 8.33 36.02 -1.76
C TYR A 314 7.93 35.81 -3.22
N GLY A 315 6.68 36.11 -3.54
CA GLY A 315 6.12 35.88 -4.87
C GLY A 315 5.73 34.44 -5.15
N ALA A 316 5.90 33.49 -4.23
CA ALA A 316 5.37 32.14 -4.35
C ALA A 316 3.84 32.11 -4.43
N ARG A 317 3.25 30.95 -4.77
CA ARG A 317 1.80 30.76 -4.64
C ARG A 317 1.40 30.34 -3.22
N GLY A 318 2.38 30.02 -2.35
CA GLY A 318 2.15 29.68 -0.95
C GLY A 318 1.49 28.31 -0.78
N ALA A 319 2.04 27.43 0.06
CA ALA A 319 1.20 26.37 0.63
C ALA A 319 0.33 26.96 1.73
N GLY A 320 -0.97 27.09 1.47
CA GLY A 320 -1.95 27.31 2.53
C GLY A 320 -1.97 26.17 3.55
N MET A 321 -1.61 24.93 3.16
CA MET A 321 -1.46 23.78 4.06
C MET A 321 -0.39 22.78 3.57
N PRO A 322 0.54 22.32 4.43
CA PRO A 322 1.40 21.19 4.11
C PRO A 322 0.61 19.92 3.78
N SER A 323 1.16 19.07 2.91
CA SER A 323 0.53 17.79 2.53
C SER A 323 0.14 16.94 3.74
N ASN A 324 -1.09 16.41 3.72
CA ASN A 324 -1.56 15.36 4.63
C ASN A 324 -1.44 13.95 3.98
N CYS A 325 -0.69 13.84 2.88
CA CYS A 325 -0.43 12.62 2.10
C CYS A 325 -1.60 12.12 1.22
N GLU A 326 -2.81 12.67 1.36
CA GLU A 326 -4.01 12.10 0.75
C GLU A 326 -4.05 12.15 -0.78
N ARG A 327 -3.28 13.06 -1.39
CA ARG A 327 -3.15 13.17 -2.85
C ARG A 327 -2.73 11.83 -3.46
N CYS A 328 -1.75 11.16 -2.83
CA CYS A 328 -1.10 9.98 -3.38
C CYS A 328 -1.40 8.68 -2.61
N HIS A 329 -1.69 8.79 -1.31
CA HIS A 329 -1.78 7.64 -0.40
C HIS A 329 -3.19 7.32 0.10
N GLN A 330 -4.23 8.06 -0.32
CA GLN A 330 -5.60 7.78 0.13
C GLN A 330 -6.30 6.73 -0.74
N ARG A 331 -6.53 7.04 -2.02
CA ARG A 331 -7.16 6.18 -3.02
C ARG A 331 -8.42 5.44 -2.49
N PHE A 332 -9.44 6.21 -2.11
CA PHE A 332 -10.74 5.62 -1.77
C PHE A 332 -11.38 4.94 -2.97
N ALA A 333 -12.32 4.04 -2.69
CA ALA A 333 -13.30 3.56 -3.64
C ALA A 333 -14.70 3.53 -3.01
N TYR A 334 -15.72 3.80 -3.82
CA TYR A 334 -17.11 3.82 -3.36
C TYR A 334 -17.86 2.56 -3.81
N GLN A 335 -18.70 1.99 -2.94
CA GLN A 335 -19.72 1.01 -3.29
C GLN A 335 -21.02 1.32 -2.52
N ASP A 336 -22.18 1.04 -3.13
CA ASP A 336 -23.48 1.52 -2.66
C ASP A 336 -23.86 0.97 -1.26
N ASP A 337 -23.36 -0.22 -0.93
CA ASP A 337 -23.59 -0.97 0.29
C ASP A 337 -22.57 -0.71 1.41
N GLU A 338 -21.48 0.02 1.15
CA GLU A 338 -20.43 0.34 2.16
C GLU A 338 -20.97 1.14 3.35
N LYS A 339 -22.10 1.84 3.18
CA LYS A 339 -22.76 2.57 4.26
C LYS A 339 -23.42 1.64 5.29
N ASN A 340 -23.72 0.39 4.94
CA ASN A 340 -24.46 -0.54 5.79
C ASN A 340 -23.63 -0.93 7.03
N PRO A 341 -22.36 -1.38 6.90
CA PRO A 341 -21.53 -1.70 8.06
C PRO A 341 -21.02 -0.46 8.80
N ASN A 342 -20.84 0.68 8.12
CA ASN A 342 -20.42 1.93 8.76
C ASN A 342 -20.92 3.16 8.01
N PRO A 343 -22.09 3.74 8.37
CA PRO A 343 -22.65 4.87 7.65
C PRO A 343 -21.82 6.16 7.77
N ARG A 344 -20.97 6.27 8.80
CA ARG A 344 -20.06 7.41 8.97
C ARG A 344 -18.81 7.33 8.07
N LYS A 345 -18.49 6.14 7.57
CA LYS A 345 -17.29 5.89 6.75
C LYS A 345 -17.63 5.01 5.54
N PRO A 346 -18.47 5.51 4.60
CA PRO A 346 -19.05 4.70 3.53
C PRO A 346 -18.10 4.50 2.33
N PHE A 347 -16.79 4.41 2.58
CA PHE A 347 -15.76 4.24 1.54
C PHE A 347 -14.90 3.03 1.83
N ASN A 348 -14.62 2.26 0.79
CA ASN A 348 -13.65 1.19 0.79
C ASN A 348 -12.30 1.66 0.21
N VAL A 349 -11.37 0.73 0.09
CA VAL A 349 -10.05 0.91 -0.51
C VAL A 349 -10.13 0.67 -2.01
N TYR A 350 -9.32 1.37 -2.82
CA TYR A 350 -9.16 1.03 -4.24
C TYR A 350 -8.38 -0.29 -4.41
N PHE A 351 -8.89 -1.18 -5.26
CA PHE A 351 -8.30 -2.49 -5.54
C PHE A 351 -7.68 -2.57 -6.94
N LYS A 352 -6.55 -3.27 -7.04
CA LYS A 352 -5.92 -3.71 -8.29
C LYS A 352 -6.19 -5.20 -8.45
N SER A 353 -7.22 -5.52 -9.23
CA SER A 353 -7.83 -6.85 -9.29
C SER A 353 -8.37 -7.28 -7.93
N SER A 354 -7.80 -8.31 -7.27
CA SER A 354 -8.29 -8.82 -5.99
C SER A 354 -7.54 -8.31 -4.77
N CYS A 355 -6.40 -7.64 -4.94
CA CYS A 355 -5.64 -7.08 -3.81
C CYS A 355 -5.79 -5.55 -3.70
N PRO A 356 -5.72 -4.97 -2.48
CA PRO A 356 -5.70 -3.52 -2.29
C PRO A 356 -4.54 -2.89 -3.09
N ALA A 357 -4.79 -1.78 -3.77
CA ALA A 357 -3.77 -1.11 -4.55
C ALA A 357 -2.70 -0.46 -3.66
N CYS A 358 -1.46 -0.32 -4.15
CA CYS A 358 -0.47 0.56 -3.53
C CYS A 358 -0.98 2.01 -3.43
N GLY A 359 -0.52 2.79 -2.43
CA GLY A 359 -0.98 4.16 -2.24
C GLY A 359 -2.39 4.24 -1.63
N THR A 360 -2.80 3.22 -0.88
CA THR A 360 -4.11 3.15 -0.22
C THR A 360 -4.00 3.14 1.31
N GLU A 361 -2.82 3.45 1.84
CA GLU A 361 -2.55 3.44 3.28
C GLU A 361 -3.55 4.36 4.03
N GLY A 362 -3.91 5.50 3.43
CA GLY A 362 -4.88 6.45 3.96
C GLY A 362 -6.31 5.91 4.00
N SER A 363 -6.80 5.22 2.96
CA SER A 363 -8.15 4.63 2.97
C SER A 363 -8.24 3.39 3.87
N GLN A 364 -7.17 2.61 3.96
CA GLN A 364 -7.03 1.52 4.93
C GLN A 364 -7.09 2.04 6.36
N MET A 365 -6.24 3.03 6.67
CA MET A 365 -6.19 3.67 7.98
C MET A 365 -7.52 4.35 8.33
N TYR A 366 -8.22 4.95 7.36
CA TYR A 366 -9.50 5.64 7.58
C TYR A 366 -10.50 4.78 8.36
N SER A 367 -10.54 3.47 8.14
CA SER A 367 -11.44 2.54 8.84
C SER A 367 -10.75 1.77 9.98
N SER A 368 -9.98 2.48 10.82
CA SER A 368 -9.25 1.93 11.96
C SER A 368 -9.50 2.70 13.26
N LEU A 369 -9.21 2.06 14.40
CA LEU A 369 -9.25 2.71 15.71
C LEU A 369 -8.21 3.83 15.84
N HIS A 370 -7.01 3.68 15.25
CA HIS A 370 -5.99 4.72 15.27
C HIS A 370 -6.48 6.02 14.62
N TYR A 371 -7.13 5.92 13.46
CA TYR A 371 -7.70 7.10 12.80
C TYR A 371 -8.86 7.70 13.60
N ASP A 372 -9.73 6.87 14.18
CA ASP A 372 -10.80 7.31 15.09
C ASP A 372 -10.26 8.10 16.30
N LYS A 373 -9.05 7.77 16.77
CA LYS A 373 -8.36 8.45 17.86
C LYS A 373 -7.51 9.64 17.41
N GLY A 374 -7.61 10.05 16.15
CA GLY A 374 -6.96 11.26 15.64
C GLY A 374 -5.55 11.05 15.08
N MET A 375 -5.03 9.83 15.05
CA MET A 375 -3.73 9.57 14.41
C MET A 375 -3.81 9.81 12.91
N ARG A 376 -2.72 10.28 12.30
CA ARG A 376 -2.53 10.48 10.85
C ARG A 376 -1.15 9.97 10.44
N CYS A 377 -0.85 10.00 9.15
CA CYS A 377 0.45 9.55 8.61
C CYS A 377 1.64 10.18 9.36
N THR A 378 1.58 11.50 9.58
CA THR A 378 2.64 12.28 10.25
C THR A 378 2.72 12.09 11.77
N THR A 379 1.76 11.38 12.38
CA THR A 379 1.87 10.92 13.77
C THR A 379 3.00 9.91 13.92
N CYS A 380 3.15 9.00 12.96
CA CYS A 380 4.16 7.95 13.00
C CYS A 380 5.35 8.23 12.07
N HIS A 381 5.14 8.79 10.89
CA HIS A 381 6.17 8.94 9.88
C HIS A 381 6.89 10.28 9.91
N ASP A 382 8.19 10.24 9.62
CA ASP A 382 8.93 11.39 9.12
C ASP A 382 8.62 11.60 7.62
N PRO A 383 8.12 12.79 7.20
CA PRO A 383 7.78 13.05 5.80
C PRO A 383 9.00 13.22 4.88
N HIS A 384 10.20 13.48 5.41
CA HIS A 384 11.42 13.67 4.62
C HIS A 384 12.28 12.39 4.59
N GLU A 385 12.14 11.51 5.58
CA GLU A 385 12.85 10.22 5.67
C GLU A 385 11.96 9.01 5.34
N VAL A 386 11.15 9.10 4.28
CA VAL A 386 10.26 7.98 3.87
C VAL A 386 11.00 6.76 3.31
N THR A 387 12.33 6.80 3.26
CA THR A 387 13.20 5.67 2.95
C THR A 387 14.48 5.85 3.76
N ALA A 388 14.53 5.20 4.92
CA ALA A 388 15.64 5.29 5.86
C ALA A 388 16.80 4.36 5.46
N ASN A 389 16.48 3.21 4.83
CA ASN A 389 17.47 2.30 4.27
C ASN A 389 17.89 2.72 2.84
N ASP A 390 18.77 1.95 2.19
CA ASP A 390 19.15 2.18 0.80
C ASP A 390 17.91 2.08 -0.12
N TRP A 391 17.72 3.06 -1.01
CA TRP A 391 16.58 3.14 -1.91
C TRP A 391 16.60 2.06 -3.01
N THR A 392 17.74 1.40 -3.24
CA THR A 392 17.91 0.32 -4.22
C THR A 392 17.47 -1.06 -3.71
N THR A 393 17.21 -1.22 -2.41
CA THR A 393 16.83 -2.51 -1.81
C THR A 393 15.44 -3.01 -2.24
N GLU A 394 15.17 -4.31 -2.09
CA GLU A 394 13.87 -4.95 -2.36
C GLU A 394 12.78 -4.66 -1.33
N TYR A 395 13.13 -4.07 -0.20
CA TYR A 395 12.19 -3.67 0.83
C TYR A 395 12.38 -2.19 1.22
N THR A 396 11.51 -1.69 2.09
CA THR A 396 11.57 -0.31 2.57
C THR A 396 11.53 -0.31 4.08
N ARG A 397 12.50 0.36 4.71
CA ARG A 397 12.40 0.85 6.08
C ARG A 397 12.16 2.35 6.02
N VAL A 398 11.21 2.82 6.81
CA VAL A 398 10.80 4.23 6.86
C VAL A 398 11.33 4.87 8.13
N GLY A 399 11.63 6.17 8.10
CA GLY A 399 11.88 6.95 9.29
C GLY A 399 10.59 7.10 10.10
N LEU A 400 10.63 6.69 11.37
CA LEU A 400 9.50 6.74 12.28
C LEU A 400 9.77 7.70 13.44
N LYS A 401 8.80 8.60 13.70
CA LYS A 401 8.70 9.43 14.90
C LYS A 401 8.14 8.66 16.09
N LYS A 402 7.30 7.66 15.81
CA LYS A 402 6.68 6.78 16.79
C LYS A 402 6.67 5.35 16.29
N THR A 403 7.01 4.44 17.19
CA THR A 403 6.91 2.99 17.04
C THR A 403 5.69 2.49 17.80
N CYS A 404 5.33 1.21 17.63
CA CYS A 404 4.20 0.61 18.35
C CYS A 404 4.42 0.64 19.87
N GLN A 405 5.67 0.42 20.27
CA GLN A 405 6.11 0.28 21.66
C GLN A 405 5.96 1.58 22.45
N ASP A 406 6.02 2.74 21.79
CA ASP A 406 5.87 4.05 22.43
C ASP A 406 4.46 4.29 22.99
N CYS A 407 3.47 3.51 22.57
CA CYS A 407 2.07 3.62 23.01
C CYS A 407 1.50 2.31 23.58
N HIS A 408 2.14 1.16 23.30
CA HIS A 408 1.66 -0.18 23.66
C HIS A 408 2.66 -0.88 24.59
N GLU A 409 2.90 -0.28 25.76
CA GLU A 409 3.89 -0.74 26.74
C GLU A 409 3.58 -2.16 27.25
N THR A 410 2.33 -2.43 27.63
CA THR A 410 1.92 -3.76 28.13
C THR A 410 2.15 -4.84 27.06
N GLN A 411 1.75 -4.60 25.81
CA GLN A 411 1.99 -5.53 24.72
C GLN A 411 3.49 -5.75 24.49
N THR A 412 4.28 -4.69 24.58
CA THR A 412 5.75 -4.74 24.44
C THR A 412 6.37 -5.56 25.54
N GLU A 413 5.88 -5.45 26.78
CA GLU A 413 6.35 -6.25 27.89
C GLU A 413 6.14 -7.75 27.61
N PHE A 414 4.92 -8.15 27.22
CA PHE A 414 4.60 -9.55 26.92
C PHE A 414 5.42 -10.08 25.73
N PHE A 415 5.56 -9.26 24.69
CA PHE A 415 6.16 -9.66 23.42
C PHE A 415 7.69 -9.66 23.44
N LYS A 416 8.30 -8.55 23.87
CA LYS A 416 9.75 -8.35 23.82
C LYS A 416 10.42 -8.67 25.15
N ALA A 417 9.95 -8.09 26.25
CA ALA A 417 10.68 -8.12 27.52
C ALA A 417 10.70 -9.51 28.17
N MET A 418 9.60 -10.27 28.05
CA MET A 418 9.47 -11.58 28.69
C MET A 418 10.02 -12.77 27.88
N GLY A 419 10.57 -12.54 26.68
CA GLY A 419 11.39 -13.53 25.97
C GLY A 419 10.65 -14.72 25.34
N GLY A 420 9.54 -14.48 24.62
CA GLY A 420 8.79 -15.53 23.91
C GLY A 420 9.38 -16.00 22.58
N ILE A 421 8.74 -17.00 21.95
CA ILE A 421 9.15 -17.58 20.66
C ILE A 421 9.23 -16.56 19.52
N HIS A 422 8.41 -15.50 19.57
CA HIS A 422 8.38 -14.41 18.60
C HIS A 422 9.05 -13.12 19.12
N SER A 423 9.76 -13.17 20.26
CA SER A 423 10.33 -11.97 20.89
C SER A 423 11.37 -11.23 20.03
N LYS A 424 11.92 -11.90 19.01
CA LYS A 424 12.82 -11.27 18.03
C LYS A 424 12.07 -10.57 16.90
N ASP A 425 10.82 -10.93 16.64
CA ASP A 425 10.02 -10.39 15.53
C ASP A 425 9.54 -8.96 15.80
N ASN A 426 9.13 -8.23 14.76
CA ASN A 426 8.58 -6.88 14.90
C ASN A 426 7.06 -6.93 15.09
N CYS A 427 6.50 -5.94 15.79
CA CYS A 427 5.03 -5.80 15.90
C CYS A 427 4.38 -5.72 14.51
N THR A 428 5.04 -5.05 13.56
CA THR A 428 4.63 -4.94 12.15
C THR A 428 4.58 -6.29 11.44
N GLY A 429 5.39 -7.26 11.86
CA GLY A 429 5.48 -8.58 11.25
C GLY A 429 4.20 -9.41 11.36
N CYS A 430 3.29 -9.06 12.27
CA CYS A 430 1.95 -9.65 12.33
C CYS A 430 0.86 -8.62 12.01
N HIS A 431 1.03 -7.38 12.48
CA HIS A 431 -0.02 -6.36 12.42
C HIS A 431 -0.01 -5.53 11.14
N MET A 432 1.02 -5.57 10.31
CA MET A 432 1.13 -4.80 9.06
C MET A 432 1.70 -5.66 7.92
N PRO A 433 1.12 -6.83 7.63
CA PRO A 433 1.64 -7.69 6.57
C PRO A 433 1.60 -6.99 5.22
N ASN A 434 2.51 -7.35 4.32
CA ASN A 434 2.36 -6.96 2.92
C ASN A 434 1.12 -7.60 2.32
N MET A 435 0.10 -6.79 2.00
CA MET A 435 -1.18 -7.20 1.40
C MET A 435 -1.45 -6.53 0.05
N MET A 436 -0.74 -5.45 -0.25
CA MET A 436 -1.12 -4.52 -1.31
C MET A 436 -0.40 -4.81 -2.62
N SER A 437 -1.16 -4.85 -3.72
CA SER A 437 -0.65 -4.95 -5.08
C SER A 437 -0.18 -3.59 -5.59
N CYS A 438 1.08 -3.50 -6.01
CA CYS A 438 1.56 -2.35 -6.78
C CYS A 438 1.42 -2.59 -8.29
N GLU A 439 1.58 -3.84 -8.72
CA GLU A 439 1.82 -4.23 -10.10
C GLU A 439 0.55 -4.53 -10.88
N ASN A 440 -0.58 -4.72 -10.19
CA ASN A 440 -1.82 -5.27 -10.74
C ASN A 440 -1.57 -6.61 -11.46
N PHE A 441 -0.76 -7.48 -10.86
CA PHE A 441 -0.38 -8.75 -11.45
C PHE A 441 -1.43 -9.82 -11.11
N ALA A 442 -2.62 -9.64 -11.68
CA ALA A 442 -3.82 -10.39 -11.36
C ALA A 442 -3.63 -11.92 -11.45
N ALA A 443 -2.85 -12.39 -12.43
CA ALA A 443 -2.61 -13.81 -12.67
C ALA A 443 -1.94 -14.56 -11.50
N ILE A 444 -1.26 -13.85 -10.60
CA ILE A 444 -0.57 -14.45 -9.44
C ILE A 444 -1.23 -14.07 -8.11
N GLN A 445 -2.37 -13.38 -8.14
CA GLN A 445 -3.08 -13.01 -6.92
C GLN A 445 -3.89 -14.20 -6.40
N ASN A 446 -3.67 -14.57 -5.14
CA ASN A 446 -4.49 -15.52 -4.40
C ASN A 446 -4.62 -15.04 -2.94
N PRO A 447 -5.55 -14.11 -2.65
CA PRO A 447 -5.67 -13.51 -1.33
C PRO A 447 -6.04 -14.53 -0.23
N ASP A 448 -6.63 -15.67 -0.57
CA ASP A 448 -6.95 -16.72 0.41
C ASP A 448 -5.70 -17.46 0.90
N LYS A 449 -4.65 -17.47 0.08
CA LYS A 449 -3.32 -17.97 0.39
C LYS A 449 -2.34 -16.86 0.79
N ALA A 450 -2.84 -15.63 0.97
CA ALA A 450 -2.06 -14.45 1.37
C ALA A 450 -0.82 -14.20 0.48
N GLY A 451 -1.02 -14.19 -0.83
CA GLY A 451 0.02 -13.91 -1.84
C GLY A 451 -0.57 -13.70 -3.24
N PHE A 452 0.22 -13.62 -4.31
CA PHE A 452 1.67 -13.43 -4.31
C PHE A 452 2.08 -12.06 -4.90
N ASP A 453 1.11 -11.26 -5.36
CA ASP A 453 1.28 -9.84 -5.72
C ASP A 453 0.89 -8.94 -4.53
N ASN A 454 1.79 -8.90 -3.55
CA ASN A 454 1.61 -8.23 -2.27
C ASN A 454 2.96 -7.63 -1.82
N VAL A 455 3.19 -6.38 -2.23
CA VAL A 455 4.50 -5.72 -2.17
C VAL A 455 4.52 -4.44 -1.34
N ARG A 456 3.39 -4.04 -0.74
CA ARG A 456 3.31 -2.92 0.20
C ARG A 456 2.57 -3.33 1.48
N ALA A 457 3.03 -2.77 2.60
CA ALA A 457 2.57 -3.07 3.94
C ALA A 457 1.19 -2.48 4.19
N SER A 458 0.28 -3.28 4.73
CA SER A 458 -1.05 -2.81 5.10
C SER A 458 -0.98 -1.81 6.25
N HIS A 459 -1.94 -0.89 6.28
CA HIS A 459 -2.15 0.06 7.38
C HIS A 459 -3.44 -0.27 8.11
N ILE A 460 -3.58 -1.56 8.42
CA ILE A 460 -4.71 -2.16 9.14
C ILE A 460 -4.09 -2.99 10.26
N TRP A 461 -4.23 -2.53 11.50
CA TRP A 461 -3.55 -3.16 12.64
C TRP A 461 -4.38 -4.23 13.35
N LYS A 462 -5.70 -4.21 13.20
CA LYS A 462 -6.59 -5.14 13.89
C LYS A 462 -6.44 -6.53 13.26
N ILE A 463 -5.93 -7.50 14.01
CA ILE A 463 -5.97 -8.91 13.61
C ILE A 463 -7.31 -9.50 14.02
N ASP A 464 -7.95 -10.22 13.09
CA ASP A 464 -9.14 -10.99 13.32
C ASP A 464 -8.82 -12.47 13.54
N ILE A 465 -9.41 -13.05 14.58
CA ILE A 465 -9.18 -14.42 15.01
C ILE A 465 -10.41 -15.25 14.65
N HIS A 466 -10.43 -15.79 13.43
CA HIS A 466 -11.53 -16.60 12.92
C HIS A 466 -10.99 -17.71 12.02
N PRO A 467 -11.59 -18.92 12.00
CA PRO A 467 -11.10 -20.02 11.15
C PRO A 467 -11.19 -19.69 9.65
N THR A 468 -12.25 -19.01 9.22
CA THR A 468 -12.57 -18.86 7.79
C THR A 468 -12.81 -17.43 7.29
N ARG A 469 -12.91 -16.43 8.17
CA ARG A 469 -13.31 -15.06 7.78
C ARG A 469 -12.11 -14.37 7.12
N LYS A 470 -12.34 -13.74 5.98
CA LYS A 470 -11.28 -13.15 5.14
C LYS A 470 -11.33 -11.63 5.15
N SER A 471 -10.15 -11.01 5.13
CA SER A 471 -9.97 -9.55 5.06
C SER A 471 -10.39 -8.99 3.71
N ILE A 472 -10.16 -9.75 2.65
CA ILE A 472 -10.34 -9.34 1.26
C ILE A 472 -11.44 -10.22 0.68
N ASN A 473 -12.50 -9.64 0.14
CA ASN A 473 -13.62 -10.39 -0.45
C ASN A 473 -14.04 -9.84 -1.82
N PRO A 474 -14.43 -10.70 -2.77
CA PRO A 474 -15.18 -10.24 -3.93
C PRO A 474 -16.60 -9.82 -3.49
N PRO A 475 -17.42 -9.26 -4.40
CA PRO A 475 -18.84 -9.09 -4.14
C PRO A 475 -19.49 -10.43 -3.73
N GLU A 476 -20.48 -10.37 -2.85
CA GLU A 476 -21.16 -11.54 -2.31
C GLU A 476 -21.67 -12.48 -3.43
N GLY A 477 -21.48 -13.79 -3.24
CA GLY A 477 -21.87 -14.82 -4.20
C GLY A 477 -21.02 -14.91 -5.48
N LYS A 478 -19.98 -14.08 -5.64
CA LYS A 478 -19.06 -14.15 -6.78
C LYS A 478 -17.88 -15.08 -6.50
N PRO A 479 -17.32 -15.74 -7.55
CA PRO A 479 -16.13 -16.55 -7.40
C PRO A 479 -14.92 -15.71 -7.00
N ARG A 480 -13.93 -16.33 -6.37
CA ARG A 480 -12.70 -15.68 -5.93
C ARG A 480 -11.64 -15.68 -7.04
N ASP A 481 -12.02 -15.15 -8.21
CA ASP A 481 -11.17 -15.09 -9.42
C ASP A 481 -10.69 -13.64 -9.67
N PRO A 482 -9.40 -13.32 -9.45
CA PRO A 482 -8.83 -11.98 -9.66
C PRO A 482 -8.82 -11.50 -11.11
N LEU A 483 -8.86 -12.41 -12.09
CA LEU A 483 -8.80 -12.09 -13.51
C LEU A 483 -10.17 -11.69 -14.05
N LYS A 484 -11.25 -12.23 -13.46
CA LYS A 484 -12.62 -12.10 -14.00
C LYS A 484 -13.55 -11.28 -13.11
N VAL A 485 -13.34 -11.26 -11.79
CA VAL A 485 -14.25 -10.60 -10.85
C VAL A 485 -13.76 -9.21 -10.49
N LYS A 486 -14.63 -8.22 -10.68
CA LYS A 486 -14.43 -6.83 -10.27
C LYS A 486 -15.19 -6.55 -8.97
N GLY A 487 -14.83 -5.44 -8.30
CA GLY A 487 -15.54 -4.97 -7.10
C GLY A 487 -15.08 -5.61 -5.80
N TRP A 488 -13.86 -6.18 -5.77
CA TRP A 488 -13.21 -6.62 -4.55
C TRP A 488 -13.10 -5.48 -3.53
N ARG A 489 -13.10 -5.85 -2.24
CA ARG A 489 -13.16 -4.92 -1.12
C ARG A 489 -12.49 -5.47 0.13
N MET A 490 -12.13 -4.56 1.04
CA MET A 490 -11.79 -4.89 2.41
C MET A 490 -13.06 -5.13 3.21
N GLU A 491 -13.08 -6.24 3.94
CA GLU A 491 -14.16 -6.63 4.85
C GLU A 491 -14.09 -5.85 6.17
N ARG A 492 -15.25 -5.69 6.82
CA ARG A 492 -15.36 -4.98 8.09
C ARG A 492 -15.75 -5.92 9.23
N ASP A 493 -15.22 -5.64 10.41
CA ASP A 493 -15.63 -6.27 11.66
C ASP A 493 -16.99 -5.73 12.13
N GLN A 494 -17.50 -6.26 13.26
CA GLN A 494 -18.76 -5.80 13.86
C GLN A 494 -18.75 -4.31 14.30
N ASN A 495 -17.59 -3.66 14.35
CA ASN A 495 -17.45 -2.24 14.65
C ASN A 495 -17.31 -1.38 13.38
N GLY A 496 -17.46 -1.98 12.19
CA GLY A 496 -17.34 -1.30 10.92
C GLY A 496 -15.88 -0.95 10.53
N ARG A 497 -14.89 -1.62 11.11
CA ARG A 497 -13.45 -1.39 10.87
C ARG A 497 -12.83 -2.52 10.06
N PHE A 498 -11.81 -2.19 9.26
CA PHE A 498 -11.06 -3.22 8.54
C PHE A 498 -10.21 -4.06 9.50
N PHE A 499 -9.94 -5.30 9.10
CA PHE A 499 -9.10 -6.23 9.85
C PHE A 499 -8.15 -7.01 8.92
N VAL A 500 -7.16 -7.64 9.53
CA VAL A 500 -6.21 -8.58 8.94
C VAL A 500 -6.56 -9.97 9.45
N ASP A 501 -6.85 -10.90 8.57
CA ASP A 501 -7.11 -12.30 8.92
C ASP A 501 -5.81 -13.05 9.22
N LEU A 502 -5.95 -14.20 9.88
CA LEU A 502 -4.83 -15.01 10.33
C LEU A 502 -3.90 -15.48 9.20
N MET A 503 -4.42 -15.70 7.98
CA MET A 503 -3.59 -16.12 6.86
C MET A 503 -2.64 -15.00 6.44
N TRP A 504 -3.16 -13.77 6.32
CA TRP A 504 -2.32 -12.60 6.07
C TRP A 504 -1.38 -12.28 7.23
N SER A 505 -1.80 -12.44 8.48
CA SER A 505 -0.97 -12.15 9.65
C SER A 505 0.22 -13.12 9.78
N CYS A 506 -0.01 -14.43 9.57
CA CYS A 506 0.97 -15.46 9.94
C CYS A 506 1.52 -16.25 8.74
N GLY A 507 0.68 -16.60 7.76
CA GLY A 507 1.00 -17.54 6.68
C GLY A 507 1.32 -16.92 5.31
N ARG A 508 1.39 -15.59 5.23
CA ARG A 508 1.62 -14.87 3.97
C ARG A 508 2.92 -15.25 3.28
N THR A 509 2.94 -15.07 1.96
CA THR A 509 4.17 -15.13 1.16
C THR A 509 4.41 -13.77 0.54
N SER A 510 5.55 -13.15 0.82
CA SER A 510 5.92 -11.85 0.23
C SER A 510 7.45 -11.76 0.11
N PHE A 511 7.91 -11.52 -1.11
CA PHE A 511 9.33 -11.35 -1.44
C PHE A 511 9.83 -9.92 -1.24
N SER A 512 9.07 -9.12 -0.48
CA SER A 512 9.44 -7.73 -0.22
C SER A 512 8.97 -7.22 1.13
N ASP A 513 8.52 -8.15 1.98
CA ASP A 513 8.21 -7.91 3.38
C ASP A 513 9.50 -8.12 4.16
N PRO A 514 10.11 -7.06 4.70
CA PRO A 514 11.40 -7.19 5.37
C PRO A 514 11.33 -8.09 6.62
N ASP A 515 10.15 -8.26 7.22
CA ASP A 515 9.98 -9.19 8.35
C ASP A 515 10.01 -10.67 7.90
N LEU A 516 10.00 -10.93 6.58
CA LEU A 516 10.09 -12.27 5.96
C LEU A 516 11.43 -12.54 5.30
N ILE A 517 12.04 -11.52 4.70
CA ILE A 517 13.18 -11.67 3.77
C ILE A 517 14.48 -11.05 4.24
N GLU A 518 14.46 -10.24 5.30
CA GLU A 518 15.70 -9.68 5.84
C GLU A 518 16.61 -10.81 6.35
N LYS A 519 17.91 -10.54 6.44
CA LYS A 519 18.88 -11.51 6.92
C LYS A 519 18.42 -12.07 8.29
N ASP A 520 18.53 -13.39 8.44
CA ASP A 520 18.11 -14.15 9.62
C ASP A 520 16.58 -14.23 9.84
N ALA A 521 15.76 -13.65 8.96
CA ALA A 521 14.31 -13.87 8.97
C ALA A 521 13.98 -15.32 8.56
N SER A 522 12.97 -15.89 9.21
CA SER A 522 12.57 -17.29 9.00
C SER A 522 11.63 -17.49 7.79
N GLY A 523 11.24 -16.41 7.10
CA GLY A 523 10.13 -16.43 6.14
C GLY A 523 8.75 -16.60 6.79
N CYS A 524 8.65 -16.40 8.11
CA CYS A 524 7.48 -16.66 8.94
C CYS A 524 6.92 -18.08 8.68
N HIS A 525 5.60 -18.23 8.56
CA HIS A 525 4.95 -19.53 8.35
C HIS A 525 4.54 -19.79 6.89
N SER A 526 5.14 -19.06 5.94
CA SER A 526 4.89 -19.26 4.51
C SER A 526 5.24 -20.69 4.07
N PRO A 527 4.34 -21.41 3.39
CA PRO A 527 4.69 -22.71 2.78
C PRO A 527 5.75 -22.61 1.69
N VAL A 528 5.94 -21.42 1.12
CA VAL A 528 6.80 -21.20 -0.04
C VAL A 528 8.22 -20.77 0.36
N GLN A 529 8.36 -19.87 1.34
CA GLN A 529 9.67 -19.27 1.67
C GLN A 529 10.14 -19.53 3.09
N SER A 530 9.34 -20.18 3.94
CA SER A 530 9.74 -20.44 5.33
C SER A 530 10.89 -21.45 5.44
N THR A 531 11.85 -21.13 6.31
CA THR A 531 12.93 -22.02 6.73
C THR A 531 12.58 -22.83 7.98
N LEU A 532 11.39 -22.63 8.54
CA LEU A 532 10.92 -23.37 9.71
C LEU A 532 10.62 -24.85 9.36
N PRO A 533 10.56 -25.73 10.37
CA PRO A 533 10.02 -27.09 10.23
C PRO A 533 8.66 -27.14 9.52
N ASN A 534 8.38 -28.25 8.84
CA ASN A 534 7.19 -28.37 7.99
C ASN A 534 5.86 -28.25 8.76
N ASP A 535 5.82 -28.62 10.03
CA ASP A 535 4.65 -28.47 10.91
C ASP A 535 4.36 -27.01 11.31
N LEU A 536 5.31 -26.10 11.02
CA LEU A 536 5.17 -24.65 11.19
C LEU A 536 4.99 -23.92 9.86
N LYS A 537 4.73 -24.64 8.76
CA LYS A 537 4.33 -24.06 7.47
C LYS A 537 2.81 -24.13 7.34
N PHE A 538 2.15 -22.99 7.37
CA PHE A 538 0.70 -22.92 7.46
C PHE A 538 0.08 -22.79 6.07
N THR A 539 -0.65 -23.82 5.64
CA THR A 539 -1.21 -23.88 4.27
C THR A 539 -2.62 -23.33 4.14
N ASN A 540 -3.29 -23.09 5.27
CA ASN A 540 -4.61 -22.50 5.33
C ASN A 540 -4.83 -21.80 6.68
N GLN A 541 -5.92 -21.03 6.77
CA GLN A 541 -6.24 -20.20 7.93
C GLN A 541 -6.69 -21.01 9.15
N GLU A 542 -7.36 -22.15 8.94
CA GLU A 542 -7.87 -23.00 10.02
C GLU A 542 -6.72 -23.59 10.85
N MET A 543 -5.64 -24.03 10.20
CA MET A 543 -4.42 -24.47 10.87
C MET A 543 -3.86 -23.40 11.81
N ILE A 544 -3.85 -22.14 11.36
CA ILE A 544 -3.35 -21.00 12.15
C ILE A 544 -4.28 -20.75 13.33
N TYR A 545 -5.59 -20.77 13.07
CA TYR A 545 -6.62 -20.61 14.09
C TYR A 545 -6.48 -21.65 15.21
N GLU A 546 -6.28 -22.93 14.89
CA GLU A 546 -6.06 -23.98 15.88
C GLU A 546 -4.83 -23.71 16.77
N LYS A 547 -3.71 -23.28 16.17
CA LYS A 547 -2.50 -22.91 16.92
C LYS A 547 -2.74 -21.70 17.83
N VAL A 548 -3.45 -20.68 17.34
CA VAL A 548 -3.81 -19.50 18.12
C VAL A 548 -4.74 -19.88 19.28
N MET A 549 -5.75 -20.73 19.05
CA MET A 549 -6.64 -21.21 20.11
C MET A 549 -5.91 -22.04 21.16
N ALA A 550 -4.91 -22.84 20.76
CA ALA A 550 -4.08 -23.58 21.72
C ALA A 550 -3.34 -22.66 22.70
N TRP A 551 -3.03 -21.41 22.31
CA TRP A 551 -2.48 -20.40 23.22
C TRP A 551 -3.57 -19.60 23.94
N GLN A 552 -4.63 -19.22 23.25
CA GLN A 552 -5.65 -18.35 23.82
C GLN A 552 -6.59 -19.03 24.81
N THR A 553 -6.98 -20.27 24.58
CA THR A 553 -7.98 -20.96 25.40
C THR A 553 -7.53 -21.11 26.86
N PRO A 554 -6.32 -21.64 27.16
CA PRO A 554 -5.89 -21.77 28.56
C PRO A 554 -5.77 -20.43 29.29
N VAL A 555 -5.36 -19.37 28.59
CA VAL A 555 -5.24 -18.02 29.17
C VAL A 555 -6.62 -17.43 29.46
N LYS A 556 -7.57 -17.54 28.53
CA LYS A 556 -8.95 -17.06 28.70
C LYS A 556 -9.70 -17.81 29.80
N GLU A 557 -9.59 -19.14 29.84
CA GLU A 557 -10.19 -19.95 30.90
C GLU A 557 -9.61 -19.61 32.28
N GLY A 558 -8.29 -19.49 32.37
CA GLY A 558 -7.62 -19.08 33.60
C GLY A 558 -8.02 -17.68 34.04
N TYR A 559 -8.13 -16.74 33.11
CA TYR A 559 -8.62 -15.39 33.36
C TYR A 559 -10.06 -15.37 33.93
N GLU A 560 -10.98 -16.18 33.40
CA GLU A 560 -12.33 -16.28 33.97
C GLU A 560 -12.34 -16.90 35.37
N LYS A 561 -11.49 -17.91 35.63
CA LYS A 561 -11.27 -18.45 36.98
C LYS A 561 -10.73 -17.39 37.94
N ILE A 562 -9.79 -16.56 37.50
CA ILE A 562 -9.25 -15.43 38.28
C ILE A 562 -10.37 -14.44 38.62
N LYS A 563 -11.19 -14.03 37.64
CA LYS A 563 -12.34 -13.15 37.86
C LYS A 563 -13.34 -13.70 38.86
N GLN A 564 -13.66 -14.99 38.74
CA GLN A 564 -14.55 -15.64 39.69
C GLN A 564 -13.95 -15.67 41.10
N GLY A 565 -12.70 -16.12 41.23
CA GLY A 565 -12.01 -16.22 42.51
C GLY A 565 -11.88 -14.86 43.21
N LEU A 566 -11.58 -13.79 42.49
CA LEU A 566 -11.55 -12.42 43.03
C LEU A 566 -12.93 -11.99 43.58
N ARG A 567 -14.02 -12.24 42.83
CA ARG A 567 -15.39 -11.94 43.32
C ARG A 567 -15.74 -12.71 44.60
N GLU A 568 -15.28 -13.95 44.72
CA GLU A 568 -15.49 -14.77 45.92
C GLU A 568 -14.67 -14.27 47.10
N LEU A 569 -13.42 -13.87 46.86
CA LEU A 569 -12.53 -13.28 47.86
C LEU A 569 -13.04 -11.95 48.39
N ASP A 570 -13.51 -11.06 47.52
CA ASP A 570 -14.09 -9.77 47.93
C ASP A 570 -15.29 -9.97 48.86
N LYS A 571 -16.18 -10.90 48.52
CA LYS A 571 -17.31 -11.28 49.37
C LYS A 571 -16.85 -11.89 50.70
N ALA A 572 -15.85 -12.77 50.68
CA ALA A 572 -15.33 -13.39 51.89
C ALA A 572 -14.67 -12.36 52.82
N LEU A 573 -13.81 -11.49 52.29
CA LEU A 573 -13.14 -10.42 53.02
C LEU A 573 -14.13 -9.43 53.68
N ALA A 574 -15.20 -9.07 52.97
CA ALA A 574 -16.26 -8.22 53.53
C ALA A 574 -16.97 -8.87 54.74
N ASN A 575 -17.08 -10.19 54.75
CA ASN A 575 -17.78 -10.96 55.79
C ASN A 575 -16.85 -11.49 56.90
N SER A 576 -15.54 -11.31 56.80
CA SER A 576 -14.55 -11.81 57.78
C SER A 576 -14.20 -10.77 58.85
N GLN A 577 -15.18 -10.37 59.67
CA GLN A 577 -15.00 -9.34 60.71
C GLN A 577 -14.09 -9.77 61.88
N GLY A 578 -13.84 -11.08 62.06
CA GLY A 578 -13.01 -11.63 63.15
C GLY A 578 -11.65 -12.22 62.71
N LEU A 579 -11.19 -11.91 61.49
CA LEU A 579 -9.89 -12.37 61.01
C LEU A 579 -8.76 -11.56 61.64
N ASP A 580 -7.73 -12.24 62.11
CA ASP A 580 -6.49 -11.62 62.58
C ASP A 580 -5.91 -10.61 61.56
N VAL A 581 -5.30 -9.53 62.05
CA VAL A 581 -4.85 -8.39 61.24
C VAL A 581 -3.77 -8.82 60.24
N GLU A 582 -2.83 -9.67 60.64
CA GLU A 582 -1.76 -10.15 59.76
C GLU A 582 -2.35 -11.04 58.65
N LYS A 583 -3.21 -11.99 59.02
CA LYS A 583 -3.93 -12.84 58.06
C LYS A 583 -4.78 -12.02 57.08
N ARG A 584 -5.48 -11.00 57.59
CA ARG A 584 -6.29 -10.09 56.77
C ARG A 584 -5.42 -9.31 55.79
N SER A 585 -4.34 -8.72 56.27
CA SER A 585 -3.37 -8.00 55.44
C SER A 585 -2.83 -8.89 54.31
N LYS A 586 -2.41 -10.12 54.65
CA LYS A 586 -1.91 -11.09 53.67
C LYS A 586 -2.96 -11.49 52.63
N ALA A 587 -4.20 -11.74 53.05
CA ALA A 587 -5.28 -12.08 52.12
C ALA A 587 -5.62 -10.91 51.17
N ILE A 588 -5.62 -9.67 51.67
CA ILE A 588 -5.82 -8.46 50.84
C ILE A 588 -4.67 -8.30 49.84
N PHE A 589 -3.42 -8.46 50.29
CA PHE A 589 -2.25 -8.38 49.43
C PHE A 589 -2.33 -9.38 48.26
N LEU A 590 -2.57 -10.66 48.55
CA LEU A 590 -2.69 -11.71 47.54
C LEU A 590 -3.84 -11.44 46.55
N THR A 591 -4.98 -10.95 47.05
CA THR A 591 -6.13 -10.55 46.22
C THR A 591 -5.75 -9.41 45.27
N ASN A 592 -5.00 -8.42 45.77
CA ASN A 592 -4.53 -7.29 44.97
C ASN A 592 -3.52 -7.74 43.89
N GLU A 593 -2.57 -8.62 44.21
CA GLU A 593 -1.61 -9.16 43.24
C GLU A 593 -2.32 -9.96 42.13
N ALA A 594 -3.28 -10.82 42.48
CA ALA A 594 -4.10 -11.52 41.49
C ALA A 594 -4.91 -10.56 40.60
N ASN A 595 -5.45 -9.48 41.18
CA ASN A 595 -6.17 -8.46 40.42
C ASN A 595 -5.26 -7.64 39.49
N LYS A 596 -4.00 -7.38 39.87
CA LYS A 596 -3.00 -6.75 39.00
C LYS A 596 -2.72 -7.62 37.77
N ILE A 597 -2.53 -8.93 37.96
CA ILE A 597 -2.34 -9.87 36.85
C ILE A 597 -3.57 -9.90 35.93
N LYS A 598 -4.77 -9.94 36.50
CA LYS A 598 -6.03 -9.88 35.74
C LYS A 598 -6.06 -8.65 34.83
N LYS A 599 -5.80 -7.46 35.39
CA LYS A 599 -5.79 -6.20 34.64
C LYS A 599 -4.71 -6.21 33.55
N LYS A 600 -3.54 -6.74 33.86
CA LYS A 600 -2.43 -6.84 32.90
C LYS A 600 -2.77 -7.71 31.68
N LEU A 601 -3.50 -8.81 31.87
CA LEU A 601 -4.01 -9.64 30.77
C LEU A 601 -5.06 -8.91 29.93
N GLU A 602 -5.95 -8.12 30.57
CA GLU A 602 -6.95 -7.28 29.87
C GLU A 602 -6.27 -6.20 29.04
N ASP A 603 -5.27 -5.53 29.61
CA ASP A 603 -4.54 -4.43 28.98
C ASP A 603 -3.69 -4.93 27.80
N ASP A 604 -3.09 -6.13 27.88
CA ASP A 604 -2.41 -6.78 26.74
C ASP A 604 -3.40 -7.13 25.62
N GLY A 605 -4.48 -7.83 25.97
CA GLY A 605 -5.59 -8.16 25.08
C GLY A 605 -5.30 -9.20 23.99
N ALA A 606 -4.08 -9.73 23.89
CA ALA A 606 -3.73 -10.78 22.91
C ALA A 606 -3.99 -12.18 23.43
N TRP A 607 -4.31 -12.31 24.72
CA TRP A 607 -4.68 -13.57 25.38
C TRP A 607 -3.64 -14.66 25.19
N GLY A 608 -2.35 -14.32 25.31
CA GLY A 608 -1.27 -15.29 25.16
C GLY A 608 -0.53 -15.24 23.84
N VAL A 609 -1.05 -14.63 22.78
CA VAL A 609 -0.35 -14.61 21.47
C VAL A 609 0.96 -13.80 21.53
N HIS A 610 0.99 -12.68 22.25
CA HIS A 610 2.21 -11.89 22.45
C HIS A 610 3.28 -12.64 23.25
N GLY A 611 2.89 -13.52 24.17
CA GLY A 611 3.84 -14.28 25.00
C GLY A 611 3.18 -15.51 25.63
N PRO A 612 3.12 -16.67 24.91
CA PRO A 612 2.29 -17.80 25.34
C PRO A 612 2.70 -18.37 26.70
N GLN A 613 4.01 -18.59 26.89
CA GLN A 613 4.53 -19.14 28.13
C GLN A 613 4.40 -18.16 29.30
N TYR A 614 4.69 -16.89 29.07
CA TYR A 614 4.58 -15.85 30.09
C TYR A 614 3.12 -15.67 30.55
N SER A 615 2.18 -15.59 29.60
CA SER A 615 0.76 -15.42 29.91
C SER A 615 0.23 -16.60 30.72
N LYS A 616 0.60 -17.83 30.35
CA LYS A 616 0.24 -19.03 31.12
C LYS A 616 0.84 -19.01 32.52
N LYS A 617 2.11 -18.60 32.66
CA LYS A 617 2.78 -18.48 33.97
C LYS A 617 2.03 -17.53 34.90
N ILE A 618 1.73 -16.30 34.45
CA ILE A 618 1.08 -15.30 35.32
C ILE A 618 -0.36 -15.69 35.66
N VAL A 619 -1.07 -16.36 34.74
CA VAL A 619 -2.38 -16.94 35.04
C VAL A 619 -2.28 -17.93 36.20
N ASN A 620 -1.31 -18.86 36.14
CA ASN A 620 -1.12 -19.83 37.22
C ASN A 620 -0.74 -19.16 38.56
N GLU A 621 0.12 -18.15 38.49
CA GLU A 621 0.53 -17.34 39.65
C GLU A 621 -0.67 -16.67 40.34
N ALA A 622 -1.55 -16.02 39.57
CA ALA A 622 -2.76 -15.41 40.11
C ALA A 622 -3.71 -16.43 40.74
N LEU A 623 -3.84 -17.63 40.14
CA LEU A 623 -4.66 -18.70 40.72
C LEU A 623 -4.08 -19.21 42.05
N VAL A 624 -2.76 -19.31 42.17
CA VAL A 624 -2.09 -19.64 43.44
C VAL A 624 -2.35 -18.57 44.50
N TYR A 625 -2.26 -17.28 44.14
CA TYR A 625 -2.60 -16.19 45.08
C TYR A 625 -4.05 -16.27 45.56
N ILE A 626 -4.98 -16.56 44.65
CA ILE A 626 -6.39 -16.72 44.98
C ILE A 626 -6.58 -17.89 45.93
N GLU A 627 -6.02 -19.06 45.63
CA GLU A 627 -6.14 -20.25 46.47
C GLU A 627 -5.59 -20.00 47.88
N GLN A 628 -4.41 -19.38 47.99
CA GLN A 628 -3.82 -19.04 49.27
C GLN A 628 -4.69 -18.05 50.07
N ALA A 629 -5.24 -17.01 49.42
CA ALA A 629 -6.14 -16.07 50.06
C ALA A 629 -7.43 -16.76 50.54
N GLN A 630 -8.00 -17.67 49.73
CA GLN A 630 -9.17 -18.46 50.11
C GLN A 630 -8.88 -19.35 51.33
N ASN A 631 -7.71 -19.98 51.38
CA ASN A 631 -7.30 -20.83 52.50
C ASN A 631 -7.14 -20.04 53.81
N ILE A 632 -6.56 -18.83 53.74
CA ILE A 632 -6.48 -17.91 54.90
C ILE A 632 -7.89 -17.59 55.42
N LEU A 633 -8.83 -17.28 54.53
CA LEU A 633 -10.21 -16.92 54.87
C LEU A 633 -11.07 -18.11 55.33
N LYS A 634 -10.75 -19.33 54.90
CA LYS A 634 -11.42 -20.56 55.39
C LYS A 634 -10.97 -20.95 56.80
N SER A 635 -9.70 -20.70 57.15
CA SER A 635 -9.11 -21.08 58.46
C SER A 635 -9.74 -20.40 59.69
N THR A 636 -10.65 -19.43 59.49
CA THR A 636 -11.40 -18.73 60.54
C THR A 636 -12.77 -19.34 60.85
N LYS A 637 -13.30 -20.26 60.02
CA LYS A 637 -14.59 -20.92 60.31
C LYS A 637 -14.51 -22.00 61.40
N THR A 638 -13.32 -22.46 61.78
CA THR A 638 -13.11 -23.61 62.67
C THR A 638 -12.89 -23.26 64.15
N THR A 639 -12.94 -21.98 64.55
CA THR A 639 -12.64 -21.53 65.92
C THR A 639 -13.85 -21.04 66.73
N LYS A 640 -15.08 -21.35 66.31
CA LYS A 640 -16.26 -21.30 67.21
C LYS A 640 -16.64 -22.73 67.61
N LYS A 641 -16.10 -23.19 68.73
CA LYS A 641 -16.65 -24.30 69.51
C LYS A 641 -17.34 -23.73 70.73
#